data_AF-A0A099GGP0-F1
#
_entry.id   AF-A0A099GGP0-F1
#
_cell.length_a   1.000
_cell.length_b   1.000
_cell.length_c   1.000
_cell.angle_alpha   90.00
_cell.angle_beta   90.00
_cell.angle_gamma   90.00
#
_symmetry.space_group_name_H-M   'P 1'
#
loop_
_entity.id
_entity.type
_entity.pdbx_description
1 polymer ?
#
loop_
_entity_poly.entity_id
_entity_poly.type
_entity_poly.pdbx_seq_one_letter_code
_entity_poly.pdbx_strand_id
1 'polypeptide(L)'
;MTALRLHRRLLPVWDNEPGLRGWLKTTSNTRLGRMFLMTATWMFVVGGILAMLIRAQLATPDSAFVGPEIYNQIFTMHGTIMMFLFAIPFFEALAIYILPGLLGSRDLAFPRIGMFAFWCYFIGSGTMVLALLAGVAPDSGWFMYPPLSSAIHAPGINSDVWLLGIAFIEISAIATAVEVVVTILRFRAAGMSLDRMPIFAWYMLVVAVMILTAFPPMILGSLLLELERAFGLPFFQPAEGGDSLLWQHLFWLFGHPEVYIIFLPAAGAISTILPVMARTHLLGYGWIVAAAVSLAVLSFGLWVHHMFTTGIPHMGLAFFSAASTLVAVPTGVQIFAWIGTLWRGRPTMSLPMLWLMGFFVTFVIGGLTGVMVAMVPFDWQVHDTQFIVAHLHYVLVGGFVFPMIAAIYYWLPMFSGRTRFFRTGEAAFWLTVPAFHVTFLALHWAGLLGQRRRIHSYEGGHGWEWINLVASIGGFVMAAGFALVIIDVAVNALMAARGPRNPWGAGTLEWATARPAPPYNIASIPTVHGRYPLEDDPTLPARIARGEGYLGEPLRGRRETLTVRTADGAPAYIVPFPGNTIEPLILAAVTGFMFMMPVFKQWLLAGLAVPVVTALALRWAWKMGERADTGPLDAGHGVMLPTAAEVADPPGWWGSLFLLLADSVLFGSLLFGYAFLWTVAPNWPPPEFLALDRLGPALALGALLLTLAGPRLAEVQLRRGGTPWLGLVLGALGLVGWIAAAVTVMRGVGAPAAHAYDATVWVIAGYVAFHAGVALVMTGFVMARQRAGYLSARRFNPVRVLRLWVDYAALVGTVGLAAAWLPGAF
;
A
#
# COMPACT_ATOMS: atom_id res chain seq x y z
N MET A 1 22.40 21.99 -28.20
CA MET A 1 21.60 23.02 -27.49
C MET A 1 22.33 23.40 -26.20
N THR A 2 22.26 24.64 -25.70
CA THR A 2 22.80 24.94 -24.35
C THR A 2 21.85 24.42 -23.27
N ALA A 3 22.39 24.02 -22.10
CA ALA A 3 21.58 23.53 -20.97
C ALA A 3 20.49 24.55 -20.59
N LEU A 4 20.82 25.83 -20.49
CA LEU A 4 19.87 26.91 -20.19
C LEU A 4 18.70 26.95 -21.18
N ARG A 5 18.96 26.80 -22.47
CA ARG A 5 17.92 26.79 -23.51
C ARG A 5 17.04 25.55 -23.40
N LEU A 6 17.62 24.39 -23.10
CA LEU A 6 16.88 23.16 -22.86
C LEU A 6 15.91 23.32 -21.67
N HIS A 7 16.41 23.75 -20.52
CA HIS A 7 15.59 23.92 -19.33
C HIS A 7 14.46 24.95 -19.54
N ARG A 8 14.72 26.05 -20.27
CA ARG A 8 13.67 27.02 -20.66
C ARG A 8 12.57 26.42 -21.54
N ARG A 9 12.87 25.38 -22.33
CA ARG A 9 11.85 24.66 -23.13
C ARG A 9 11.12 23.59 -22.34
N LEU A 10 11.79 22.93 -21.38
CA LEU A 10 11.18 21.89 -20.55
C LEU A 10 10.22 22.46 -19.50
N LEU A 11 10.55 23.62 -18.92
CA LEU A 11 9.75 24.20 -17.83
C LEU A 11 8.28 24.42 -18.23
N PRO A 12 7.91 25.13 -19.32
CA PRO A 12 6.50 25.35 -19.66
C PRO A 12 5.70 24.07 -19.90
N VAL A 13 6.36 22.98 -20.31
CA VAL A 13 5.72 21.69 -20.58
C VAL A 13 5.42 20.92 -19.29
N TRP A 14 6.32 21.00 -18.31
CA TRP A 14 6.27 20.20 -17.08
C TRP A 14 5.82 20.96 -15.85
N ASP A 15 5.79 22.29 -15.91
CA ASP A 15 5.42 23.09 -14.76
C ASP A 15 3.97 22.84 -14.34
N ASN A 16 3.72 23.07 -13.05
CA ASN A 16 2.38 22.98 -12.49
C ASN A 16 1.67 24.32 -12.62
N GLU A 17 0.33 24.29 -12.57
CA GLU A 17 -0.43 25.52 -12.42
C GLU A 17 -0.04 26.26 -11.13
N PRO A 18 -0.07 27.61 -11.11
CA PRO A 18 0.25 28.40 -9.93
C PRO A 18 -0.89 28.38 -8.89
N GLY A 19 -0.56 28.75 -7.65
CA GLY A 19 -1.51 28.91 -6.56
C GLY A 19 -2.23 27.62 -6.16
N LEU A 20 -3.42 27.76 -5.57
CA LEU A 20 -4.24 26.65 -5.07
C LEU A 20 -4.65 25.66 -6.18
N ARG A 21 -4.95 26.18 -7.39
CA ARG A 21 -5.26 25.35 -8.57
C ARG A 21 -4.14 24.37 -8.87
N GLY A 22 -2.90 24.81 -8.70
CA GLY A 22 -1.71 23.99 -8.76
C GLY A 22 -1.73 22.79 -7.82
N TRP A 23 -2.15 22.96 -6.57
CA TRP A 23 -2.17 21.88 -5.58
C TRP A 23 -3.33 20.91 -5.83
N LEU A 24 -4.49 21.43 -6.22
CA LEU A 24 -5.67 20.60 -6.47
C LEU A 24 -5.57 19.78 -7.78
N LYS A 25 -4.85 20.29 -8.78
CA LYS A 25 -4.79 19.70 -10.13
C LYS A 25 -3.43 19.11 -10.52
N THR A 26 -2.44 19.14 -9.63
CA THR A 26 -1.08 18.65 -9.97
C THR A 26 -1.13 17.19 -10.41
N THR A 27 -0.16 16.80 -11.23
CA THR A 27 0.13 15.41 -11.54
C THR A 27 1.63 15.17 -11.47
N SER A 28 2.34 15.90 -10.59
CA SER A 28 3.79 15.76 -10.41
C SER A 28 4.05 14.96 -9.14
N ASN A 29 4.86 13.90 -9.23
CA ASN A 29 5.28 13.12 -8.06
C ASN A 29 5.88 13.99 -6.95
N THR A 30 6.64 15.04 -7.28
CA THR A 30 7.30 15.89 -6.28
C THR A 30 6.29 16.64 -5.41
N ARG A 31 5.21 17.15 -6.01
CA ARG A 31 4.16 17.84 -5.26
C ARG A 31 3.28 16.82 -4.53
N LEU A 32 2.93 15.72 -5.19
CA LEU A 32 2.17 14.63 -4.61
C LEU A 32 2.85 14.05 -3.36
N GLY A 33 4.14 13.71 -3.45
CA GLY A 33 4.91 13.18 -2.33
C GLY A 33 4.99 14.16 -1.15
N ARG A 34 5.04 15.48 -1.41
CA ARG A 34 4.95 16.49 -0.33
C ARG A 34 3.58 16.51 0.33
N MET A 35 2.51 16.39 -0.45
CA MET A 35 1.14 16.35 0.07
C MET A 35 0.94 15.13 0.98
N PHE A 36 1.33 13.93 0.52
CA PHE A 36 1.32 12.72 1.34
C PHE A 36 2.16 12.88 2.61
N LEU A 37 3.39 13.39 2.50
CA LEU A 37 4.30 13.55 3.63
C LEU A 37 3.73 14.52 4.68
N MET A 38 3.12 15.62 4.25
CA MET A 38 2.47 16.59 5.14
C MET A 38 1.28 15.97 5.87
N THR A 39 0.39 15.26 5.15
CA THR A 39 -0.77 14.61 5.76
C THR A 39 -0.34 13.49 6.72
N ALA A 40 0.63 12.65 6.33
CA ALA A 40 1.17 11.61 7.21
C ALA A 40 1.85 12.19 8.46
N THR A 41 2.60 13.29 8.32
CA THR A 41 3.20 13.98 9.47
C THR A 41 2.12 14.56 10.40
N TRP A 42 1.02 15.08 9.85
CA TRP A 42 -0.11 15.51 10.65
C TRP A 42 -0.76 14.33 11.40
N MET A 43 -0.95 13.19 10.74
CA MET A 43 -1.43 11.96 11.39
C MET A 43 -0.48 11.48 12.50
N PHE A 44 0.84 11.57 12.31
CA PHE A 44 1.82 11.27 13.37
C PHE A 44 1.64 12.17 14.61
N VAL A 45 1.41 13.47 14.41
CA VAL A 45 1.15 14.40 15.52
C VAL A 45 -0.14 14.04 16.26
N VAL A 46 -1.22 13.76 15.53
CA VAL A 46 -2.49 13.34 16.14
C VAL A 46 -2.30 12.04 16.92
N GLY A 47 -1.69 11.01 16.32
CA GLY A 47 -1.42 9.74 16.98
C GLY A 47 -0.52 9.87 18.21
N GLY A 48 0.47 10.77 18.17
CA GLY A 48 1.34 11.09 19.31
C GLY A 48 0.59 11.79 20.45
N ILE A 49 -0.33 12.71 20.14
CA ILE A 49 -1.20 13.34 21.14
C ILE A 49 -2.07 12.27 21.82
N LEU A 50 -2.70 11.38 21.05
CA LEU A 50 -3.50 10.29 21.60
C LEU A 50 -2.68 9.36 22.50
N ALA A 51 -1.44 9.05 22.12
CA ALA A 51 -0.53 8.29 22.97
C ALA A 51 -0.27 8.97 24.32
N MET A 52 -0.11 10.30 24.33
CA MET A 52 0.10 11.05 25.56
C MET A 52 -1.16 11.12 26.42
N LEU A 53 -2.35 11.16 25.82
CA LEU A 53 -3.61 11.06 26.57
C LEU A 53 -3.74 9.70 27.27
N ILE A 54 -3.35 8.61 26.59
CA ILE A 54 -3.30 7.27 27.20
C ILE A 54 -2.32 7.25 28.37
N ARG A 55 -1.12 7.82 28.20
CA ARG A 55 -0.11 7.86 29.27
C ARG A 55 -0.48 8.78 30.42
N ALA A 56 -1.20 9.87 30.17
CA ALA A 56 -1.75 10.72 31.22
C ALA A 56 -2.77 9.97 32.07
N GLN A 57 -3.69 9.23 31.44
CA GLN A 57 -4.65 8.38 32.13
C GLN A 57 -3.95 7.30 32.97
N LEU A 58 -2.97 6.62 32.40
CA LEU A 58 -2.28 5.51 33.06
C LEU A 58 -1.09 5.94 33.93
N ALA A 59 -0.90 7.23 34.23
CA ALA A 59 0.25 7.67 35.03
C ALA A 59 0.13 7.28 36.52
N THR A 60 -1.09 7.21 37.03
CA THR A 60 -1.41 6.89 38.43
C THR A 60 -2.58 5.90 38.48
N PRO A 61 -2.65 5.06 39.54
CA PRO A 61 -3.80 4.18 39.73
C PRO A 61 -5.08 5.00 39.89
N ASP A 62 -6.20 4.43 39.46
CA ASP A 62 -7.56 5.00 39.62
C ASP A 62 -7.71 6.46 39.16
N SER A 63 -6.98 6.83 38.10
CA SER A 63 -7.03 8.16 37.51
C SER A 63 -8.41 8.46 36.93
N ALA A 64 -8.94 9.65 37.23
CA ALA A 64 -10.23 10.12 36.73
C ALA A 64 -10.13 10.95 35.43
N PHE A 65 -8.99 10.89 34.72
CA PHE A 65 -8.73 11.78 33.57
C PHE A 65 -9.65 11.50 32.37
N VAL A 66 -9.85 10.23 31.98
CA VAL A 66 -10.83 9.80 30.97
C VAL A 66 -11.56 8.53 31.38
N GLY A 67 -12.86 8.47 31.09
CA GLY A 67 -13.69 7.27 31.29
C GLY A 67 -13.38 6.17 30.25
N PRO A 68 -13.89 4.94 30.47
CA PRO A 68 -13.58 3.78 29.63
C PRO A 68 -13.99 3.94 28.17
N GLU A 69 -15.13 4.57 27.87
CA GLU A 69 -15.61 4.75 26.50
C GLU A 69 -14.68 5.65 25.68
N ILE A 70 -14.29 6.80 26.27
CA ILE A 70 -13.38 7.75 25.63
C ILE A 70 -11.98 7.13 25.53
N TYR A 71 -11.50 6.45 26.58
CA TYR A 71 -10.23 5.73 26.54
C TYR A 71 -10.21 4.71 25.40
N ASN A 72 -11.32 3.98 25.20
CA ASN A 72 -11.46 2.99 24.15
C ASN A 72 -11.36 3.61 22.75
N GLN A 73 -11.99 4.76 22.53
CA GLN A 73 -11.83 5.53 21.29
C GLN A 73 -10.39 6.02 21.10
N ILE A 74 -9.77 6.58 22.15
CA ILE A 74 -8.40 7.12 22.09
C ILE A 74 -7.39 6.03 21.74
N PHE A 75 -7.40 4.87 22.43
CA PHE A 75 -6.42 3.83 22.15
C PHE A 75 -6.67 3.16 20.79
N THR A 76 -7.93 2.98 20.40
CA THR A 76 -8.29 2.42 19.10
C THR A 76 -7.82 3.33 17.97
N MET A 77 -8.07 4.64 18.11
CA MET A 77 -7.64 5.64 17.14
C MET A 77 -6.13 5.84 17.13
N HIS A 78 -5.44 5.77 18.26
CA HIS A 78 -3.96 5.78 18.29
C HIS A 78 -3.39 4.65 17.43
N GLY A 79 -3.83 3.41 17.66
CA GLY A 79 -3.37 2.26 16.87
C GLY A 79 -3.72 2.40 15.39
N THR A 80 -4.97 2.76 15.08
CA THR A 80 -5.46 2.92 13.70
C THR A 80 -4.68 4.02 12.96
N ILE A 81 -4.47 5.18 13.59
CA ILE A 81 -3.72 6.28 12.99
C ILE A 81 -2.27 5.90 12.75
N MET A 82 -1.59 5.29 13.72
CA MET A 82 -0.16 4.99 13.59
C MET A 82 0.10 3.92 12.53
N MET A 83 -0.71 2.86 12.47
CA MET A 83 -0.55 1.77 11.51
C MET A 83 -0.98 2.17 10.10
N PHE A 84 -2.24 2.60 9.94
CA PHE A 84 -2.83 2.83 8.60
C PHE A 84 -2.63 4.25 8.07
N LEU A 85 -2.66 5.26 8.94
CA LEU A 85 -2.72 6.67 8.51
C LEU A 85 -1.39 7.40 8.60
N PHE A 86 -0.40 6.82 9.28
CA PHE A 86 0.95 7.37 9.36
C PHE A 86 1.97 6.46 8.66
N ALA A 87 2.21 5.25 9.15
CA ALA A 87 3.37 4.47 8.73
C ALA A 87 3.37 4.17 7.23
N ILE A 88 2.26 3.63 6.70
CA ILE A 88 2.12 3.33 5.27
C ILE A 88 2.17 4.60 4.41
N PRO A 89 1.30 5.62 4.63
CA PRO A 89 1.34 6.84 3.82
C PRO A 89 2.66 7.59 3.88
N PHE A 90 3.40 7.49 5.00
CA PHE A 90 4.69 8.15 5.16
C PHE A 90 5.77 7.56 4.23
N PHE A 91 5.94 6.23 4.19
CA PHE A 91 6.92 5.64 3.28
C PHE A 91 6.46 5.72 1.83
N GLU A 92 5.15 5.66 1.58
CA GLU A 92 4.58 5.90 0.24
C GLU A 92 4.92 7.30 -0.25
N ALA A 93 4.81 8.32 0.62
CA ALA A 93 5.22 9.68 0.32
C ALA A 93 6.68 9.75 -0.12
N LEU A 94 7.55 9.05 0.61
CA LEU A 94 8.99 8.98 0.35
C LEU A 94 9.27 8.28 -0.98
N ALA A 95 8.61 7.15 -1.24
CA ALA A 95 8.73 6.42 -2.49
C ALA A 95 8.26 7.27 -3.67
N ILE A 96 7.07 7.88 -3.58
CA ILE A 96 6.53 8.77 -4.62
C ILE A 96 7.51 9.90 -4.94
N TYR A 97 8.09 10.52 -3.91
CA TYR A 97 9.00 11.64 -4.10
C TYR A 97 10.36 11.23 -4.69
N ILE A 98 10.97 10.16 -4.16
CA ILE A 98 12.39 9.85 -4.40
C ILE A 98 12.60 8.87 -5.54
N LEU A 99 11.67 7.94 -5.74
CA LEU A 99 11.87 6.80 -6.64
C LEU A 99 12.17 7.22 -8.09
N PRO A 100 11.51 8.24 -8.69
CA PRO A 100 11.89 8.71 -10.02
C PRO A 100 13.35 9.20 -10.10
N GLY A 101 13.84 9.89 -9.07
CA GLY A 101 15.23 10.33 -8.99
C GLY A 101 16.21 9.16 -8.93
N LEU A 102 15.93 8.16 -8.08
CA LEU A 102 16.74 6.94 -7.97
C LEU A 102 16.77 6.13 -9.27
N LEU A 103 15.61 6.01 -9.92
CA LEU A 103 15.45 5.22 -11.14
C LEU A 103 15.92 5.94 -12.40
N GLY A 104 16.19 7.25 -12.34
CA GLY A 104 16.61 8.01 -13.50
C GLY A 104 15.46 8.42 -14.45
N SER A 105 14.23 8.48 -13.94
CA SER A 105 13.03 8.80 -14.71
C SER A 105 12.47 10.19 -14.40
N ARG A 106 11.53 10.65 -15.24
CA ARG A 106 10.92 11.98 -15.08
C ARG A 106 9.81 12.01 -14.03
N ASP A 107 9.09 10.92 -13.86
CA ASP A 107 7.90 10.83 -13.00
C ASP A 107 7.53 9.35 -12.80
N LEU A 108 6.51 9.06 -11.99
CA LEU A 108 5.95 7.72 -11.78
C LEU A 108 5.06 7.27 -12.95
N ALA A 109 4.71 5.98 -12.98
CA ALA A 109 3.97 5.35 -14.07
C ALA A 109 2.54 5.90 -14.28
N PHE A 110 1.84 6.32 -13.22
CA PHE A 110 0.42 6.70 -13.28
C PHE A 110 0.11 7.97 -12.49
N PRO A 111 0.61 9.15 -12.87
CA PRO A 111 0.53 10.33 -12.00
C PRO A 111 -0.88 10.77 -11.60
N ARG A 112 -1.89 10.48 -12.43
CA ARG A 112 -3.30 10.77 -12.11
C ARG A 112 -3.91 9.75 -11.14
N ILE A 113 -3.47 8.49 -11.17
CA ILE A 113 -3.87 7.47 -10.20
C ILE A 113 -3.24 7.81 -8.85
N GLY A 114 -1.96 8.21 -8.81
CA GLY A 114 -1.32 8.68 -7.58
C GLY A 114 -2.06 9.87 -6.93
N MET A 115 -2.58 10.80 -7.74
CA MET A 115 -3.45 11.87 -7.22
C MET A 115 -4.79 11.37 -6.68
N PHE A 116 -5.42 10.42 -7.35
CA PHE A 116 -6.65 9.80 -6.87
C PHE A 116 -6.40 9.09 -5.53
N ALA A 117 -5.29 8.36 -5.43
CA ALA A 117 -4.84 7.71 -4.21
C ALA A 117 -4.68 8.71 -3.06
N PHE A 118 -3.97 9.83 -3.29
CA PHE A 118 -3.82 10.88 -2.28
C PHE A 118 -5.16 11.39 -1.77
N TRP A 119 -6.10 11.69 -2.66
CA TRP A 119 -7.38 12.27 -2.26
C TRP A 119 -8.26 11.26 -1.51
N CYS A 120 -8.20 9.97 -1.85
CA CYS A 120 -8.86 8.93 -1.05
C CYS A 120 -8.28 8.88 0.37
N TYR A 121 -6.95 8.87 0.48
CA TYR A 121 -6.27 8.92 1.78
C TYR A 121 -6.61 10.18 2.58
N PHE A 122 -6.56 11.37 1.97
CA PHE A 122 -6.86 12.63 2.64
C PHE A 122 -8.31 12.70 3.14
N ILE A 123 -9.28 12.30 2.33
CA ILE A 123 -10.70 12.32 2.70
C ILE A 123 -10.99 11.26 3.76
N GLY A 124 -10.45 10.05 3.62
CA GLY A 124 -10.65 8.97 4.58
C GLY A 124 -10.02 9.27 5.95
N SER A 125 -8.75 9.72 5.97
CA SER A 125 -8.09 10.14 7.21
C SER A 125 -8.79 11.31 7.89
N GLY A 126 -9.24 12.31 7.09
CA GLY A 126 -10.05 13.42 7.58
C GLY A 126 -11.35 12.93 8.22
N THR A 127 -12.02 11.95 7.62
CA THR A 127 -13.26 11.39 8.18
C THR A 127 -13.03 10.67 9.51
N MET A 128 -11.94 9.92 9.66
CA MET A 128 -11.59 9.27 10.92
C MET A 128 -11.32 10.28 12.04
N VAL A 129 -10.58 11.35 11.74
CA VAL A 129 -10.32 12.42 12.73
C VAL A 129 -11.60 13.16 13.08
N LEU A 130 -12.49 13.42 12.11
CA LEU A 130 -13.78 14.05 12.37
C LEU A 130 -14.69 13.15 13.24
N ALA A 131 -14.70 11.84 13.01
CA ALA A 131 -15.45 10.90 13.83
C ALA A 131 -14.96 10.89 15.29
N LEU A 132 -13.64 10.98 15.50
CA LEU A 132 -13.05 11.12 16.82
C LEU A 132 -13.48 12.42 17.52
N LEU A 133 -13.45 13.55 16.80
CA LEU A 133 -13.90 14.84 17.36
C LEU A 133 -15.41 14.87 17.64
N ALA A 134 -16.19 14.10 16.90
CA ALA A 134 -17.62 13.93 17.11
C ALA A 134 -17.98 12.90 18.20
N GLY A 135 -17.00 12.23 18.81
CA GLY A 135 -17.22 11.23 19.87
C GLY A 135 -17.78 9.89 19.37
N VAL A 136 -17.71 9.62 18.06
CA VAL A 136 -18.20 8.40 17.41
C VAL A 136 -17.06 7.62 16.74
N ALA A 137 -15.83 7.81 17.23
CA ALA A 137 -14.69 7.05 16.73
C ALA A 137 -14.82 5.56 17.06
N PRO A 138 -14.16 4.69 16.29
CA PRO A 138 -14.06 3.27 16.60
C PRO A 138 -13.50 3.04 18.01
N ASP A 139 -14.04 2.08 18.74
CA ASP A 139 -13.74 1.81 20.16
C ASP A 139 -13.45 0.32 20.46
N SER A 140 -13.42 -0.54 19.45
CA SER A 140 -13.22 -1.99 19.58
C SER A 140 -11.78 -2.46 19.33
N GLY A 141 -10.81 -1.54 19.41
CA GLY A 141 -9.41 -1.78 19.04
C GLY A 141 -9.17 -1.75 17.53
N TRP A 142 -7.92 -1.49 17.12
CA TRP A 142 -7.55 -1.27 15.71
C TRP A 142 -7.67 -2.52 14.80
N PHE A 143 -8.06 -3.66 15.37
CA PHE A 143 -8.27 -4.95 14.68
C PHE A 143 -9.74 -5.41 14.72
N MET A 144 -10.65 -4.66 15.35
CA MET A 144 -12.12 -4.82 15.23
C MET A 144 -12.67 -6.26 15.38
N TYR A 145 -12.25 -6.99 16.41
CA TYR A 145 -12.67 -8.39 16.57
C TYR A 145 -14.17 -8.57 16.83
N PRO A 146 -14.87 -9.42 16.06
CA PRO A 146 -16.13 -10.00 16.49
C PRO A 146 -15.88 -11.00 17.64
N PRO A 147 -16.85 -11.21 18.55
CA PRO A 147 -18.20 -10.66 18.51
C PRO A 147 -18.30 -9.20 19.01
N LEU A 148 -17.24 -8.62 19.60
CA LEU A 148 -17.29 -7.26 20.17
C LEU A 148 -17.69 -6.19 19.14
N SER A 149 -17.14 -6.27 17.93
CA SER A 149 -17.45 -5.34 16.83
C SER A 149 -18.73 -5.67 16.05
N SER A 150 -19.49 -6.71 16.43
CA SER A 150 -20.76 -7.07 15.78
C SER A 150 -21.85 -6.05 16.10
N ALA A 151 -22.92 -6.00 15.30
CA ALA A 151 -24.07 -5.13 15.57
C ALA A 151 -24.78 -5.49 16.89
N ILE A 152 -24.61 -6.72 17.38
CA ILE A 152 -25.18 -7.22 18.65
C ILE A 152 -24.51 -6.54 19.85
N HIS A 153 -23.18 -6.40 19.81
CA HIS A 153 -22.38 -5.90 20.94
C HIS A 153 -21.98 -4.41 20.78
N ALA A 154 -21.87 -3.94 19.54
CA ALA A 154 -21.57 -2.55 19.18
C ALA A 154 -22.62 -2.04 18.16
N PRO A 155 -23.85 -1.72 18.62
CA PRO A 155 -24.95 -1.31 17.73
C PRO A 155 -24.77 0.10 17.13
N GLY A 156 -23.85 0.90 17.68
CA GLY A 156 -23.51 2.22 17.16
C GLY A 156 -22.75 2.19 15.83
N ILE A 157 -22.56 3.38 15.25
CA ILE A 157 -21.87 3.55 13.96
C ILE A 157 -20.33 3.44 14.08
N ASN A 158 -19.79 3.37 15.30
CA ASN A 158 -18.35 3.42 15.58
C ASN A 158 -17.56 2.36 14.79
N SER A 159 -18.10 1.15 14.67
CA SER A 159 -17.48 0.09 13.87
C SER A 159 -17.61 0.34 12.37
N ASP A 160 -18.77 0.82 11.90
CA ASP A 160 -19.02 1.13 10.48
C ASP A 160 -18.08 2.23 9.99
N VAL A 161 -17.80 3.23 10.84
CA VAL A 161 -16.79 4.27 10.59
C VAL A 161 -15.43 3.63 10.30
N TRP A 162 -14.99 2.67 11.12
CA TRP A 162 -13.72 1.98 10.88
C TRP A 162 -13.74 1.18 9.58
N LEU A 163 -14.75 0.32 9.40
CA LEU A 163 -14.83 -0.65 8.29
C LEU A 163 -14.86 0.07 6.94
N LEU A 164 -15.74 1.07 6.79
CA LEU A 164 -15.89 1.83 5.55
C LEU A 164 -14.79 2.88 5.37
N GLY A 165 -14.30 3.46 6.47
CA GLY A 165 -13.22 4.45 6.46
C GLY A 165 -11.89 3.85 6.03
N ILE A 166 -11.48 2.75 6.64
CA ILE A 166 -10.23 2.05 6.32
C ILE A 166 -10.32 1.44 4.93
N ALA A 167 -11.42 0.75 4.57
CA ALA A 167 -11.59 0.21 3.22
C ALA A 167 -11.48 1.29 2.12
N PHE A 168 -11.96 2.51 2.39
CA PHE A 168 -11.80 3.64 1.46
C PHE A 168 -10.34 4.12 1.38
N ILE A 169 -9.61 4.13 2.49
CA ILE A 169 -8.20 4.52 2.54
C ILE A 169 -7.31 3.49 1.83
N GLU A 170 -7.65 2.21 1.91
CA GLU A 170 -6.92 1.13 1.23
C GLU A 170 -6.92 1.24 -0.30
N ILE A 171 -7.92 1.92 -0.88
CA ILE A 171 -7.90 2.28 -2.31
C ILE A 171 -6.62 3.07 -2.63
N SER A 172 -6.19 3.94 -1.70
CA SER A 172 -4.93 4.69 -1.82
C SER A 172 -3.72 3.77 -1.88
N ALA A 173 -3.62 2.83 -0.94
CA ALA A 173 -2.47 1.93 -0.83
C ALA A 173 -2.35 0.99 -2.04
N ILE A 174 -3.46 0.39 -2.49
CA ILE A 174 -3.47 -0.46 -3.70
C ILE A 174 -3.07 0.34 -4.94
N ALA A 175 -3.62 1.56 -5.10
CA ALA A 175 -3.30 2.43 -6.22
C ALA A 175 -1.81 2.83 -6.24
N THR A 176 -1.26 3.20 -5.09
CA THR A 176 0.16 3.51 -4.93
C THR A 176 1.04 2.29 -5.18
N ALA A 177 0.66 1.11 -4.69
CA ALA A 177 1.41 -0.12 -4.91
C ALA A 177 1.48 -0.49 -6.40
N VAL A 178 0.36 -0.44 -7.13
CA VAL A 178 0.36 -0.65 -8.59
C VAL A 178 1.28 0.36 -9.29
N GLU A 179 1.23 1.63 -8.89
CA GLU A 179 2.10 2.66 -9.46
C GLU A 179 3.59 2.40 -9.20
N VAL A 180 3.96 2.03 -7.97
CA VAL A 180 5.34 1.72 -7.59
C VAL A 180 5.86 0.50 -8.34
N VAL A 181 5.10 -0.60 -8.41
CA VAL A 181 5.52 -1.82 -9.14
C VAL A 181 5.78 -1.49 -10.62
N VAL A 182 4.82 -0.85 -11.30
CA VAL A 182 4.97 -0.55 -12.73
C VAL A 182 6.11 0.45 -12.96
N THR A 183 6.27 1.43 -12.08
CA THR A 183 7.38 2.39 -12.14
C THR A 183 8.74 1.69 -12.07
N ILE A 184 8.92 0.79 -11.10
CA ILE A 184 10.20 0.08 -10.93
C ILE A 184 10.45 -0.88 -12.08
N LEU A 185 9.44 -1.60 -12.56
CA LEU A 185 9.65 -2.60 -13.60
C LEU A 185 9.82 -1.98 -15.00
N ARG A 186 9.24 -0.81 -15.27
CA ARG A 186 9.14 -0.24 -16.63
C ARG A 186 9.64 1.19 -16.80
N PHE A 187 9.77 2.01 -15.74
CA PHE A 187 10.16 3.43 -15.82
C PHE A 187 11.51 3.69 -15.14
N ARG A 188 12.54 2.98 -15.61
CA ARG A 188 13.93 3.16 -15.18
C ARG A 188 14.79 3.76 -16.28
N ALA A 189 15.97 4.23 -15.92
CA ALA A 189 17.02 4.65 -16.85
C ALA A 189 17.40 3.51 -17.79
N ALA A 190 17.82 3.87 -19.00
CA ALA A 190 18.27 2.90 -19.98
C ALA A 190 19.49 2.12 -19.44
N GLY A 191 19.52 0.80 -19.63
CA GLY A 191 20.60 -0.07 -19.15
C GLY A 191 20.54 -0.44 -17.66
N MET A 192 19.53 0.02 -16.91
CA MET A 192 19.28 -0.38 -15.53
C MET A 192 18.54 -1.72 -15.48
N SER A 193 19.28 -2.82 -15.53
CA SER A 193 18.77 -4.16 -15.24
C SER A 193 18.40 -4.30 -13.75
N LEU A 194 17.61 -5.34 -13.41
CA LEU A 194 17.13 -5.56 -12.04
C LEU A 194 18.29 -5.67 -11.02
N ASP A 195 19.39 -6.34 -11.37
CA ASP A 195 20.58 -6.50 -10.51
C ASP A 195 21.41 -5.22 -10.32
N ARG A 196 21.12 -4.17 -11.11
CA ARG A 196 21.76 -2.84 -11.04
C ARG A 196 20.92 -1.80 -10.32
N MET A 197 19.70 -2.13 -9.91
CA MET A 197 18.81 -1.16 -9.26
C MET A 197 19.39 -0.68 -7.91
N PRO A 198 19.17 0.58 -7.54
CA PRO A 198 19.42 1.04 -6.18
C PRO A 198 18.67 0.16 -5.17
N ILE A 199 19.28 -0.11 -4.02
CA ILE A 199 18.73 -1.06 -3.05
C ILE A 199 17.35 -0.63 -2.53
N PHE A 200 17.12 0.68 -2.34
CA PHE A 200 15.79 1.19 -1.96
C PHE A 200 14.70 0.80 -2.97
N ALA A 201 14.99 0.80 -4.26
CA ALA A 201 14.03 0.40 -5.29
C ALA A 201 13.68 -1.10 -5.19
N TRP A 202 14.62 -1.96 -4.80
CA TRP A 202 14.32 -3.37 -4.53
C TRP A 202 13.36 -3.54 -3.36
N TYR A 203 13.63 -2.87 -2.24
CA TYR A 203 12.73 -2.92 -1.08
C TYR A 203 11.34 -2.38 -1.43
N MET A 204 11.25 -1.26 -2.15
CA MET A 204 9.96 -0.72 -2.58
C MET A 204 9.21 -1.64 -3.56
N LEU A 205 9.93 -2.38 -4.42
CA LEU A 205 9.29 -3.37 -5.29
C LEU A 205 8.70 -4.52 -4.47
N VAL A 206 9.48 -5.07 -3.52
CA VAL A 206 9.03 -6.14 -2.63
C VAL A 206 7.82 -5.69 -1.84
N VAL A 207 7.89 -4.52 -1.22
CA VAL A 207 6.80 -3.92 -0.42
C VAL A 207 5.55 -3.71 -1.27
N ALA A 208 5.67 -3.15 -2.47
CA ALA A 208 4.52 -2.91 -3.32
C ALA A 208 3.85 -4.24 -3.76
N VAL A 209 4.61 -5.29 -4.04
CA VAL A 209 4.04 -6.64 -4.28
C VAL A 209 3.37 -7.20 -3.03
N MET A 210 3.95 -7.01 -1.85
CA MET A 210 3.33 -7.40 -0.59
C MET A 210 2.01 -6.67 -0.34
N ILE A 211 1.92 -5.35 -0.59
CA ILE A 211 0.66 -4.61 -0.46
C ILE A 211 -0.41 -5.21 -1.37
N LEU A 212 -0.07 -5.49 -2.64
CA LEU A 212 -1.00 -6.12 -3.58
C LEU A 212 -1.44 -7.53 -3.16
N THR A 213 -0.74 -8.19 -2.25
CA THR A 213 -1.05 -9.57 -1.83
C THR A 213 -1.53 -9.68 -0.39
N ALA A 214 -1.29 -8.68 0.46
CA ALA A 214 -1.63 -8.70 1.88
C ALA A 214 -2.88 -7.88 2.21
N PHE A 215 -3.11 -6.74 1.55
CA PHE A 215 -4.26 -5.88 1.85
C PHE A 215 -5.62 -6.49 1.45
N PRO A 216 -5.73 -7.22 0.33
CA PRO A 216 -7.02 -7.77 -0.10
C PRO A 216 -7.77 -8.62 0.96
N PRO A 217 -7.13 -9.49 1.76
CA PRO A 217 -7.78 -10.16 2.90
C PRO A 217 -8.50 -9.22 3.87
N MET A 218 -7.91 -8.05 4.19
CA MET A 218 -8.52 -7.07 5.10
C MET A 218 -9.66 -6.31 4.44
N ILE A 219 -9.53 -5.94 3.16
CA ILE A 219 -10.64 -5.36 2.39
C ILE A 219 -11.83 -6.31 2.43
N LEU A 220 -11.59 -7.59 2.14
CA LEU A 220 -12.63 -8.62 2.20
C LEU A 220 -13.23 -8.73 3.60
N GLY A 221 -12.40 -8.89 4.63
CA GLY A 221 -12.87 -8.99 6.02
C GLY A 221 -13.78 -7.82 6.37
N SER A 222 -13.34 -6.59 6.10
CA SER A 222 -14.10 -5.36 6.35
C SER A 222 -15.44 -5.33 5.60
N LEU A 223 -15.45 -5.77 4.34
CA LEU A 223 -16.69 -5.88 3.55
C LEU A 223 -17.64 -6.94 4.13
N LEU A 224 -17.14 -8.12 4.51
CA LEU A 224 -17.96 -9.17 5.11
C LEU A 224 -18.55 -8.72 6.44
N LEU A 225 -17.77 -8.06 7.30
CA LEU A 225 -18.25 -7.59 8.59
C LEU A 225 -19.23 -6.42 8.43
N GLU A 226 -19.03 -5.54 7.46
CA GLU A 226 -20.02 -4.50 7.13
C GLU A 226 -21.31 -5.12 6.60
N LEU A 227 -21.24 -6.14 5.73
CA LEU A 227 -22.43 -6.87 5.25
C LEU A 227 -23.17 -7.57 6.40
N GLU A 228 -22.45 -8.17 7.36
CA GLU A 228 -23.05 -8.76 8.55
C GLU A 228 -23.79 -7.69 9.38
N ARG A 229 -23.13 -6.56 9.65
CA ARG A 229 -23.69 -5.48 10.47
C ARG A 229 -24.85 -4.76 9.78
N ALA A 230 -24.79 -4.59 8.46
CA ALA A 230 -25.77 -3.84 7.69
C ALA A 230 -27.00 -4.66 7.30
N PHE A 231 -26.81 -5.93 6.96
CA PHE A 231 -27.83 -6.77 6.32
C PHE A 231 -28.07 -8.09 7.06
N GLY A 232 -27.35 -8.38 8.15
CA GLY A 232 -27.53 -9.58 8.96
C GLY A 232 -27.01 -10.86 8.31
N LEU A 233 -26.02 -10.78 7.41
CA LEU A 233 -25.38 -11.95 6.80
C LEU A 233 -24.34 -12.54 7.79
N PRO A 234 -24.57 -13.73 8.37
CA PRO A 234 -23.85 -14.15 9.58
C PRO A 234 -22.51 -14.86 9.29
N PHE A 235 -21.50 -14.14 8.82
CA PHE A 235 -20.18 -14.72 8.52
C PHE A 235 -19.39 -15.10 9.77
N PHE A 236 -19.54 -14.31 10.84
CA PHE A 236 -18.75 -14.41 12.06
C PHE A 236 -19.58 -14.84 13.29
N GLN A 237 -20.88 -15.04 13.13
CA GLN A 237 -21.83 -15.37 14.21
C GLN A 237 -22.05 -16.89 14.34
N PRO A 238 -21.59 -17.53 15.43
CA PRO A 238 -21.69 -18.99 15.56
C PRO A 238 -23.09 -19.58 15.61
N ALA A 239 -24.11 -18.80 16.00
CA ALA A 239 -25.48 -19.29 16.12
C ALA A 239 -26.08 -19.69 14.77
N GLU A 240 -25.70 -18.99 13.70
CA GLU A 240 -26.14 -19.19 12.31
C GLU A 240 -25.03 -19.84 11.45
N GLY A 241 -24.06 -20.48 12.09
CA GLY A 241 -22.95 -21.19 11.46
C GLY A 241 -21.71 -20.35 11.17
N GLY A 242 -21.67 -19.05 11.44
CA GLY A 242 -20.44 -18.27 11.29
C GLY A 242 -19.34 -18.68 12.29
N ASP A 243 -18.17 -18.07 12.18
CA ASP A 243 -17.11 -18.21 13.20
C ASP A 243 -16.31 -16.92 13.37
N SER A 244 -16.23 -16.42 14.60
CA SER A 244 -15.46 -15.22 14.94
C SER A 244 -13.96 -15.33 14.64
N LEU A 245 -13.39 -16.53 14.65
CA LEU A 245 -11.98 -16.76 14.31
C LEU A 245 -11.70 -16.54 12.83
N LEU A 246 -12.70 -16.66 11.95
CA LEU A 246 -12.53 -16.33 10.54
C LEU A 246 -12.05 -14.89 10.36
N TRP A 247 -12.61 -13.94 11.13
CA TRP A 247 -12.15 -12.56 11.12
C TRP A 247 -10.68 -12.46 11.50
N GLN A 248 -10.26 -13.16 12.56
CA GLN A 248 -8.86 -13.14 12.99
C GLN A 248 -7.92 -13.71 11.92
N HIS A 249 -8.31 -14.80 11.25
CA HIS A 249 -7.53 -15.34 10.14
C HIS A 249 -7.42 -14.33 8.99
N LEU A 250 -8.52 -13.72 8.55
CA LEU A 250 -8.51 -12.73 7.46
C LEU A 250 -7.71 -11.48 7.84
N PHE A 251 -7.93 -10.96 9.06
CA PHE A 251 -7.24 -9.78 9.55
C PHE A 251 -5.73 -10.03 9.69
N TRP A 252 -5.28 -11.17 10.23
CA TRP A 252 -3.85 -11.41 10.42
C TRP A 252 -3.13 -11.89 9.16
N LEU A 253 -3.85 -12.54 8.22
CA LEU A 253 -3.33 -12.80 6.88
C LEU A 253 -2.90 -11.49 6.18
N PHE A 254 -3.53 -10.37 6.55
CA PHE A 254 -3.10 -9.01 6.24
C PHE A 254 -2.07 -8.46 7.25
N GLY A 255 -2.44 -8.43 8.53
CA GLY A 255 -1.82 -7.59 9.55
C GLY A 255 -0.42 -8.03 9.92
N HIS A 256 -0.09 -9.31 9.72
CA HIS A 256 1.28 -9.76 9.90
C HIS A 256 2.21 -9.39 8.73
N PRO A 257 1.85 -9.64 7.45
CA PRO A 257 2.58 -9.01 6.34
C PRO A 257 2.67 -7.48 6.43
N GLU A 258 1.64 -6.79 6.96
CA GLU A 258 1.64 -5.34 7.15
C GLU A 258 2.84 -4.84 7.97
N VAL A 259 3.19 -5.51 9.08
CA VAL A 259 4.34 -5.06 9.88
C VAL A 259 5.67 -5.15 9.13
N TYR A 260 5.80 -6.08 8.17
CA TYR A 260 6.95 -6.11 7.27
C TYR A 260 6.84 -5.09 6.13
N ILE A 261 5.64 -4.81 5.63
CA ILE A 261 5.38 -3.70 4.70
C ILE A 261 5.84 -2.38 5.31
N ILE A 262 5.68 -2.20 6.62
CA ILE A 262 6.19 -1.04 7.36
C ILE A 262 7.71 -1.10 7.56
N PHE A 263 8.28 -2.25 7.92
CA PHE A 263 9.71 -2.39 8.21
C PHE A 263 10.62 -2.32 6.95
N LEU A 264 10.23 -2.97 5.86
CA LEU A 264 11.06 -3.13 4.67
C LEU A 264 11.47 -1.79 4.00
N PRO A 265 10.61 -0.76 3.86
CA PRO A 265 11.02 0.56 3.39
C PRO A 265 12.09 1.19 4.27
N ALA A 266 11.99 1.02 5.59
CA ALA A 266 13.01 1.46 6.53
C ALA A 266 14.32 0.70 6.34
N ALA A 267 14.30 -0.63 6.21
CA ALA A 267 15.46 -1.43 5.86
C ALA A 267 16.11 -0.99 4.53
N GLY A 268 15.30 -0.62 3.54
CA GLY A 268 15.76 -0.04 2.27
C GLY A 268 16.43 1.33 2.44
N ALA A 269 15.88 2.19 3.29
CA ALA A 269 16.48 3.48 3.62
C ALA A 269 17.81 3.29 4.36
N ILE A 270 17.88 2.40 5.36
CA ILE A 270 19.12 2.03 6.05
C ILE A 270 20.16 1.57 5.02
N SER A 271 19.79 0.61 4.17
CA SER A 271 20.69 0.04 3.16
C SER A 271 21.19 1.07 2.14
N THR A 272 20.48 2.19 1.97
CA THR A 272 20.88 3.29 1.08
C THR A 272 21.76 4.31 1.79
N ILE A 273 21.41 4.67 3.03
CA ILE A 273 22.06 5.74 3.80
C ILE A 273 23.35 5.25 4.45
N LEU A 274 23.31 4.07 5.07
CA LEU A 274 24.40 3.49 5.85
C LEU A 274 25.73 3.41 5.07
N PRO A 275 25.80 2.86 3.84
CA PRO A 275 27.06 2.80 3.09
C PRO A 275 27.61 4.20 2.78
N VAL A 276 26.74 5.18 2.50
CA VAL A 276 27.15 6.58 2.25
C VAL A 276 27.76 7.19 3.51
N MET A 277 27.11 7.02 4.67
CA MET A 277 27.62 7.52 5.95
C MET A 277 28.90 6.81 6.41
N ALA A 278 29.08 5.56 5.96
CA ALA A 278 30.28 4.75 6.15
C ALA A 278 31.35 4.93 5.06
N ARG A 279 31.11 5.76 4.04
CA ARG A 279 32.05 6.00 2.91
C ARG A 279 32.56 4.71 2.28
N THR A 280 31.67 3.76 2.07
CA THR A 280 31.95 2.45 1.46
C THR A 280 30.74 1.97 0.66
N HIS A 281 30.84 0.79 0.06
CA HIS A 281 29.72 0.16 -0.63
C HIS A 281 29.00 -0.83 0.28
N LEU A 282 27.72 -1.03 0.01
CA LEU A 282 26.88 -1.97 0.76
C LEU A 282 27.44 -3.39 0.63
N LEU A 283 27.81 -4.00 1.76
CA LEU A 283 28.27 -5.39 1.79
C LEU A 283 27.09 -6.33 1.56
N GLY A 284 27.28 -7.34 0.70
CA GLY A 284 26.27 -8.39 0.54
C GLY A 284 24.98 -7.96 -0.16
N TYR A 285 25.02 -7.02 -1.12
CA TYR A 285 23.84 -6.55 -1.87
C TYR A 285 22.88 -7.69 -2.29
N GLY A 286 23.40 -8.76 -2.91
CA GLY A 286 22.57 -9.90 -3.35
C GLY A 286 21.92 -10.65 -2.18
N TRP A 287 22.64 -10.82 -1.07
CA TRP A 287 22.12 -11.44 0.15
C TRP A 287 21.06 -10.59 0.83
N ILE A 288 21.21 -9.26 0.80
CA ILE A 288 20.20 -8.33 1.32
C ILE A 288 18.93 -8.39 0.48
N VAL A 289 19.05 -8.41 -0.85
CA VAL A 289 17.89 -8.58 -1.75
C VAL A 289 17.21 -9.93 -1.50
N ALA A 290 17.99 -11.02 -1.41
CA ALA A 290 17.45 -12.35 -1.11
C ALA A 290 16.76 -12.40 0.26
N ALA A 291 17.30 -11.73 1.28
CA ALA A 291 16.69 -11.62 2.59
C ALA A 291 15.37 -10.84 2.57
N ALA A 292 15.30 -9.73 1.84
CA ALA A 292 14.07 -8.95 1.68
C ALA A 292 12.97 -9.76 0.98
N VAL A 293 13.32 -10.48 -0.10
CA VAL A 293 12.37 -11.38 -0.80
C VAL A 293 11.95 -12.55 0.10
N SER A 294 12.88 -13.12 0.86
CA SER A 294 12.58 -14.21 1.81
C SER A 294 11.62 -13.75 2.91
N LEU A 295 11.82 -12.55 3.46
CA LEU A 295 10.89 -11.95 4.42
C LEU A 295 9.49 -11.78 3.83
N ALA A 296 9.39 -11.30 2.59
CA ALA A 296 8.11 -11.16 1.93
C ALA A 296 7.38 -12.48 1.79
N VAL A 297 8.05 -13.54 1.34
CA VAL A 297 7.44 -14.87 1.20
C VAL A 297 7.06 -15.44 2.57
N LEU A 298 7.97 -15.40 3.55
CA LEU A 298 7.73 -15.94 4.90
C LEU A 298 6.57 -15.23 5.59
N SER A 299 6.39 -13.92 5.37
CA SER A 299 5.34 -13.13 6.03
C SER A 299 3.93 -13.68 5.83
N PHE A 300 3.66 -14.33 4.69
CA PHE A 300 2.36 -14.94 4.38
C PHE A 300 2.17 -16.31 5.05
N GLY A 301 3.20 -16.88 5.67
CA GLY A 301 3.15 -18.23 6.24
C GLY A 301 3.12 -18.28 7.78
N LEU A 302 2.95 -17.15 8.47
CA LEU A 302 3.21 -17.10 9.92
C LEU A 302 2.20 -16.29 10.76
N TRP A 303 1.09 -15.84 10.16
CA TRP A 303 0.13 -14.94 10.79
C TRP A 303 -0.56 -15.49 12.06
N VAL A 304 -0.69 -16.82 12.17
CA VAL A 304 -1.35 -17.49 13.31
C VAL A 304 -0.59 -17.32 14.63
N HIS A 305 0.65 -16.82 14.62
CA HIS A 305 1.34 -16.45 15.86
C HIS A 305 0.65 -15.35 16.68
N HIS A 306 -0.28 -14.59 16.08
CA HIS A 306 -1.14 -13.64 16.77
C HIS A 306 -2.38 -14.30 17.39
N MET A 307 -2.55 -15.60 17.17
CA MET A 307 -3.73 -16.40 17.52
C MET A 307 -3.37 -17.57 18.45
N PHE A 308 -2.16 -17.62 19.01
CA PHE A 308 -1.69 -18.75 19.83
C PHE A 308 -2.56 -19.06 21.06
N THR A 309 -3.32 -18.07 21.55
CA THR A 309 -4.22 -18.18 22.70
C THR A 309 -5.69 -18.47 22.31
N THR A 310 -5.97 -18.76 21.04
CA THR A 310 -7.36 -18.91 20.52
C THR A 310 -7.83 -20.35 20.38
N GLY A 311 -7.05 -21.33 20.86
CA GLY A 311 -7.42 -22.76 20.80
C GLY A 311 -7.03 -23.46 19.50
N ILE A 312 -6.11 -22.88 18.71
CA ILE A 312 -5.55 -23.52 17.50
C ILE A 312 -4.95 -24.91 17.85
N PRO A 313 -5.17 -25.94 17.02
CA PRO A 313 -4.60 -27.27 17.24
C PRO A 313 -3.07 -27.26 17.40
N HIS A 314 -2.55 -28.12 18.27
CA HIS A 314 -1.12 -28.17 18.61
C HIS A 314 -0.19 -28.30 17.40
N MET A 315 -0.57 -29.08 16.38
CA MET A 315 0.22 -29.20 15.14
C MET A 315 0.34 -27.86 14.40
N GLY A 316 -0.74 -27.08 14.36
CA GLY A 316 -0.73 -25.71 13.83
C GLY A 316 0.18 -24.81 14.65
N LEU A 317 0.04 -24.81 15.99
CA LEU A 317 0.89 -24.01 16.88
C LEU A 317 2.39 -24.28 16.65
N ALA A 318 2.79 -25.55 16.57
CA ALA A 318 4.19 -25.93 16.33
C ALA A 318 4.70 -25.45 14.96
N PHE A 319 3.90 -25.62 13.90
CA PHE A 319 4.24 -25.13 12.56
C PHE A 319 4.46 -23.62 12.54
N PHE A 320 3.49 -22.87 13.06
CA PHE A 320 3.54 -21.40 13.03
C PHE A 320 4.63 -20.84 13.95
N SER A 321 4.89 -21.46 15.09
CA SER A 321 6.02 -21.08 15.96
C SER A 321 7.38 -21.27 15.26
N ALA A 322 7.57 -22.38 14.53
CA ALA A 322 8.78 -22.61 13.74
C ALA A 322 8.91 -21.60 12.60
N ALA A 323 7.82 -21.32 11.88
CA ALA A 323 7.78 -20.33 10.80
C ALA A 323 8.12 -18.91 11.32
N SER A 324 7.54 -18.49 12.45
CA SER A 324 7.85 -17.21 13.10
C SER A 324 9.32 -17.11 13.51
N THR A 325 9.88 -18.18 14.06
CA THR A 325 11.30 -18.23 14.47
C THR A 325 12.24 -18.13 13.27
N LEU A 326 11.87 -18.74 12.13
CA LEU A 326 12.68 -18.73 10.91
C LEU A 326 12.92 -17.32 10.35
N VAL A 327 12.03 -16.36 10.62
CA VAL A 327 12.18 -14.96 10.19
C VAL A 327 13.42 -14.29 10.82
N ALA A 328 13.90 -14.77 11.96
CA ALA A 328 15.14 -14.28 12.55
C ALA A 328 16.33 -14.43 11.59
N VAL A 329 16.31 -15.42 10.69
CA VAL A 329 17.42 -15.68 9.74
C VAL A 329 17.58 -14.56 8.70
N PRO A 330 16.58 -14.26 7.82
CA PRO A 330 16.75 -13.18 6.84
C PRO A 330 16.89 -11.80 7.50
N THR A 331 16.30 -11.58 8.67
CA THR A 331 16.53 -10.34 9.44
C THR A 331 17.98 -10.25 9.92
N GLY A 332 18.52 -11.35 10.47
CA GLY A 332 19.91 -11.44 10.90
C GLY A 332 20.89 -11.21 9.75
N VAL A 333 20.65 -11.79 8.56
CA VAL A 333 21.48 -11.57 7.37
C VAL A 333 21.61 -10.07 7.05
N GLN A 334 20.52 -9.31 7.11
CA GLN A 334 20.54 -7.86 6.87
C GLN A 334 21.32 -7.12 7.96
N ILE A 335 21.04 -7.42 9.23
CA ILE A 335 21.74 -6.78 10.37
C ILE A 335 23.25 -7.01 10.29
N PHE A 336 23.70 -8.25 10.03
CA PHE A 336 25.12 -8.55 9.90
C PHE A 336 25.75 -7.95 8.66
N ALA A 337 25.04 -7.87 7.53
CA ALA A 337 25.53 -7.18 6.34
C ALA A 337 25.71 -5.67 6.59
N TRP A 338 24.81 -5.05 7.34
CA TRP A 338 24.94 -3.65 7.75
C TRP A 338 26.08 -3.43 8.74
N ILE A 339 26.25 -4.29 9.74
CA ILE A 339 27.40 -4.25 10.67
C ILE A 339 28.71 -4.43 9.89
N GLY A 340 28.77 -5.37 8.94
CA GLY A 340 29.93 -5.58 8.08
C GLY A 340 30.23 -4.36 7.18
N THR A 341 29.20 -3.65 6.72
CA THR A 341 29.35 -2.40 5.97
C THR A 341 29.97 -1.29 6.85
N LEU A 342 29.52 -1.15 8.10
CA LEU A 342 30.12 -0.22 9.06
C LEU A 342 31.57 -0.58 9.38
N TRP A 343 31.86 -1.86 9.59
CA TRP A 343 33.20 -2.37 9.89
C TRP A 343 34.20 -2.13 8.77
N ARG A 344 33.78 -2.35 7.52
CA ARG A 344 34.62 -2.12 6.33
C ARG A 344 34.86 -0.62 6.06
N GLY A 345 33.90 0.22 6.43
CA GLY A 345 33.89 1.64 6.13
C GLY A 345 34.63 2.51 7.14
N ARG A 346 34.40 3.82 7.01
CA ARG A 346 34.82 4.87 7.95
C ARG A 346 33.58 5.67 8.36
N PRO A 347 32.79 5.16 9.33
CA PRO A 347 31.52 5.77 9.70
C PRO A 347 31.71 7.19 10.22
N THR A 348 30.92 8.11 9.67
CA THR A 348 30.83 9.49 10.15
C THR A 348 29.57 9.65 10.98
N MET A 349 29.72 10.12 12.23
CA MET A 349 28.60 10.32 13.18
C MET A 349 27.81 11.60 12.87
N SER A 350 27.31 11.69 11.65
CA SER A 350 26.33 12.70 11.24
C SER A 350 24.96 12.39 11.85
N LEU A 351 24.03 13.35 11.82
CA LEU A 351 22.69 13.15 12.40
C LEU A 351 21.94 11.93 11.82
N PRO A 352 21.90 11.68 10.49
CA PRO A 352 21.33 10.44 9.97
C PRO A 352 21.97 9.19 10.60
N MET A 353 23.30 9.19 10.77
CA MET A 353 24.00 8.06 11.39
C MET A 353 23.64 7.87 12.87
N LEU A 354 23.42 8.95 13.64
CA LEU A 354 22.95 8.84 15.02
C LEU A 354 21.60 8.11 15.10
N TRP A 355 20.64 8.48 14.26
CA TRP A 355 19.35 7.80 14.19
C TRP A 355 19.48 6.34 13.73
N LEU A 356 20.41 6.03 12.82
CA LEU A 356 20.73 4.64 12.45
C LEU A 356 21.34 3.86 13.62
N MET A 357 22.16 4.49 14.47
CA MET A 357 22.67 3.82 15.68
C MET A 357 21.57 3.58 16.70
N GLY A 358 20.65 4.54 16.87
CA GLY A 358 19.41 4.35 17.63
C GLY A 358 18.60 3.17 17.12
N PHE A 359 18.43 3.05 15.80
CA PHE A 359 17.81 1.88 15.15
C PHE A 359 18.48 0.57 15.58
N PHE A 360 19.81 0.45 15.50
CA PHE A 360 20.47 -0.82 15.84
C PHE A 360 20.22 -1.23 17.29
N VAL A 361 20.38 -0.29 18.23
CA VAL A 361 20.19 -0.56 19.66
C VAL A 361 18.75 -0.96 19.95
N THR A 362 17.79 -0.20 19.42
CA THR A 362 16.37 -0.45 19.70
C THR A 362 15.85 -1.69 18.95
N PHE A 363 16.11 -1.81 17.66
CA PHE A 363 15.55 -2.87 16.83
C PHE A 363 16.09 -4.26 17.20
N VAL A 364 17.38 -4.37 17.58
CA VAL A 364 17.92 -5.67 18.03
C VAL A 364 17.22 -6.14 19.31
N ILE A 365 16.97 -5.24 20.28
CA ILE A 365 16.20 -5.58 21.49
C ILE A 365 14.77 -5.98 21.13
N GLY A 366 14.12 -5.23 20.24
CA GLY A 366 12.78 -5.57 19.74
C GLY A 366 12.72 -6.92 19.01
N GLY A 367 13.74 -7.23 18.21
CA GLY A 367 13.86 -8.51 17.51
C GLY A 367 14.04 -9.68 18.49
N LEU A 368 14.82 -9.49 19.56
CA LEU A 368 14.97 -10.50 20.61
C LEU A 368 13.65 -10.78 21.32
N THR A 369 12.88 -9.75 21.69
CA THR A 369 11.55 -9.95 22.28
C THR A 369 10.56 -10.54 21.28
N GLY A 370 10.74 -10.30 19.98
CA GLY A 370 9.99 -10.95 18.89
C GLY A 370 10.23 -12.46 18.84
N VAL A 371 11.47 -12.90 18.97
CA VAL A 371 11.81 -14.33 19.09
C VAL A 371 11.21 -14.93 20.36
N MET A 372 11.14 -14.17 21.46
CA MET A 372 10.51 -14.63 22.69
C MET A 372 9.02 -14.91 22.50
N VAL A 373 8.27 -14.00 21.89
CA VAL A 373 6.82 -14.17 21.65
C VAL A 373 6.51 -15.16 20.50
N ALA A 374 7.49 -15.47 19.65
CA ALA A 374 7.35 -16.58 18.68
C ALA A 374 7.30 -17.95 19.37
N MET A 375 7.76 -18.06 20.63
CA MET A 375 7.67 -19.28 21.43
C MET A 375 6.32 -19.38 22.13
N VAL A 376 5.48 -20.32 21.71
CA VAL A 376 4.10 -20.50 22.20
C VAL A 376 3.98 -20.51 23.74
N PRO A 377 4.80 -21.25 24.51
CA PRO A 377 4.66 -21.27 25.96
C PRO A 377 4.94 -19.92 26.62
N PHE A 378 5.86 -19.14 26.04
CA PHE A 378 6.15 -17.80 26.51
C PHE A 378 5.02 -16.85 26.11
N ASP A 379 4.57 -16.90 24.85
CA ASP A 379 3.45 -16.08 24.37
C ASP A 379 2.22 -16.25 25.26
N TRP A 380 1.82 -17.48 25.61
CA TRP A 380 0.68 -17.71 26.51
C TRP A 380 0.74 -16.95 27.84
N GLN A 381 1.92 -16.63 28.35
CA GLN A 381 2.08 -15.85 29.58
C GLN A 381 1.99 -14.33 29.33
N VAL A 382 2.53 -13.87 28.20
CA VAL A 382 2.66 -12.43 27.92
C VAL A 382 1.62 -11.90 26.94
N HIS A 383 0.83 -12.78 26.31
CA HIS A 383 -0.18 -12.44 25.32
C HIS A 383 -1.17 -11.43 25.88
N ASP A 384 -1.44 -10.38 25.10
CA ASP A 384 -2.30 -9.26 25.50
C ASP A 384 -1.92 -8.58 26.85
N THR A 385 -0.63 -8.59 27.20
CA THR A 385 -0.06 -7.75 28.28
C THR A 385 0.67 -6.52 27.72
N GLN A 386 1.13 -5.63 28.61
CA GLN A 386 2.02 -4.52 28.25
C GLN A 386 3.35 -4.98 27.62
N PHE A 387 3.73 -6.25 27.77
CA PHE A 387 4.92 -6.81 27.13
C PHE A 387 4.78 -6.79 25.61
N ILE A 388 3.61 -7.20 25.08
CA ILE A 388 3.31 -7.16 23.64
C ILE A 388 3.24 -5.71 23.15
N VAL A 389 2.67 -4.80 23.94
CA VAL A 389 2.66 -3.36 23.62
C VAL A 389 4.08 -2.85 23.47
N ALA A 390 4.96 -3.17 24.42
CA ALA A 390 6.34 -2.74 24.40
C ALA A 390 7.14 -3.37 23.25
N HIS A 391 7.00 -4.68 23.02
CA HIS A 391 7.61 -5.38 21.90
C HIS A 391 7.26 -4.70 20.57
N LEU A 392 5.96 -4.47 20.33
CA LEU A 392 5.48 -3.82 19.11
C LEU A 392 6.08 -2.42 18.92
N HIS A 393 6.16 -1.62 19.98
CA HIS A 393 6.75 -0.28 19.89
C HIS A 393 8.26 -0.32 19.66
N TYR A 394 8.98 -1.29 20.22
CA TYR A 394 10.40 -1.50 19.95
C TYR A 394 10.67 -1.77 18.48
N VAL A 395 9.87 -2.64 17.85
CA VAL A 395 10.05 -2.96 16.43
C VAL A 395 9.52 -1.86 15.51
N LEU A 396 8.43 -1.17 15.84
CA LEU A 396 7.88 -0.10 15.00
C LEU A 396 8.66 1.22 15.14
N VAL A 397 8.89 1.70 16.36
CA VAL A 397 9.60 2.98 16.54
C VAL A 397 11.08 2.78 16.23
N GLY A 398 11.69 1.73 16.77
CA GLY A 398 13.09 1.39 16.50
C GLY A 398 13.31 1.01 15.05
N GLY A 399 12.50 0.10 14.50
CA GLY A 399 12.68 -0.48 13.17
C GLY A 399 12.16 0.37 12.01
N PHE A 400 11.18 1.26 12.24
CA PHE A 400 10.63 2.13 11.20
C PHE A 400 10.83 3.61 11.46
N VAL A 401 10.38 4.14 12.60
CA VAL A 401 10.39 5.61 12.85
C VAL A 401 11.81 6.16 12.86
N PHE A 402 12.76 5.54 13.56
CA PHE A 402 14.14 6.04 13.62
C PHE A 402 14.84 6.04 12.25
N PRO A 403 14.80 4.95 11.44
CA PRO A 403 15.30 4.99 10.07
C PRO A 403 14.59 6.01 9.19
N MET A 404 13.29 6.23 9.36
CA MET A 404 12.54 7.24 8.61
C MET A 404 12.94 8.66 8.99
N ILE A 405 13.29 8.93 10.25
CA ILE A 405 13.89 10.20 10.64
C ILE A 405 15.27 10.36 10.00
N ALA A 406 16.10 9.29 9.99
CA ALA A 406 17.38 9.30 9.28
C ALA A 406 17.19 9.61 7.78
N ALA A 407 16.18 9.01 7.15
CA ALA A 407 15.77 9.25 5.77
C ALA A 407 15.37 10.70 5.52
N ILE A 408 14.51 11.29 6.38
CA ILE A 408 14.14 12.70 6.28
C ILE A 408 15.41 13.55 6.28
N TYR A 409 16.33 13.35 7.22
CA TYR A 409 17.55 14.15 7.31
C TYR A 409 18.51 13.94 6.14
N TYR A 410 18.65 12.70 5.66
CA TYR A 410 19.47 12.38 4.50
C TYR A 410 18.94 13.06 3.22
N TRP A 411 17.62 12.98 2.98
CA TRP A 411 16.99 13.52 1.78
C TRP A 411 16.47 14.95 1.93
N LEU A 412 16.56 15.57 3.11
CA LEU A 412 16.15 16.96 3.37
C LEU A 412 16.66 17.97 2.31
N PRO A 413 17.92 17.87 1.82
CA PRO A 413 18.40 18.77 0.77
C PRO A 413 17.69 18.61 -0.57
N MET A 414 17.08 17.47 -0.86
CA MET A 414 16.27 17.26 -2.07
C MET A 414 14.88 17.90 -1.93
N PHE A 415 14.29 17.85 -0.73
CA PHE A 415 13.00 18.47 -0.44
C PHE A 415 13.08 20.00 -0.46
N SER A 416 14.11 20.57 0.16
CA SER A 416 14.23 22.01 0.42
C SER A 416 15.21 22.74 -0.50
N GLY A 417 16.15 22.05 -1.14
CA GLY A 417 17.31 22.66 -1.79
C GLY A 417 18.34 23.25 -0.80
N ARG A 418 18.16 23.02 0.50
CA ARG A 418 18.94 23.62 1.58
C ARG A 418 19.72 22.57 2.35
N THR A 419 20.88 22.96 2.88
CA THR A 419 21.68 22.12 3.77
C THR A 419 21.46 22.51 5.21
N ARG A 420 21.45 21.50 6.08
CA ARG A 420 21.25 21.68 7.50
C ARG A 420 22.29 22.65 8.09
N PHE A 421 21.80 23.65 8.82
CA PHE A 421 22.62 24.64 9.52
C PHE A 421 22.34 24.62 11.02
N PHE A 422 21.05 24.61 11.41
CA PHE A 422 20.64 24.52 12.80
C PHE A 422 20.80 23.09 13.32
N ARG A 423 21.40 22.95 14.51
CA ARG A 423 21.79 21.66 15.11
C ARG A 423 20.91 21.23 16.28
N THR A 424 19.60 21.47 16.19
CA THR A 424 18.63 21.08 17.23
C THR A 424 18.25 19.60 17.18
N GLY A 425 18.39 18.96 16.02
CA GLY A 425 18.13 17.53 15.82
C GLY A 425 19.00 16.58 16.65
N GLU A 426 20.22 16.95 17.05
CA GLU A 426 21.03 16.16 17.99
C GLU A 426 20.41 16.15 19.39
N ALA A 427 19.89 17.29 19.86
CA ALA A 427 19.14 17.35 21.11
C ALA A 427 17.85 16.52 21.01
N ALA A 428 17.15 16.60 19.87
CA ALA A 428 15.96 15.78 19.61
C ALA A 428 16.26 14.28 19.71
N PHE A 429 17.39 13.83 19.15
CA PHE A 429 17.87 12.45 19.28
C PHE A 429 18.08 12.04 20.75
N TRP A 430 18.81 12.85 21.52
CA TRP A 430 19.11 12.54 22.93
C TRP A 430 17.92 12.65 23.87
N LEU A 431 16.87 13.39 23.50
CA LEU A 431 15.59 13.34 24.20
C LEU A 431 14.78 12.10 23.81
N THR A 432 14.76 11.75 22.53
CA THR A 432 13.88 10.70 22.00
C THR A 432 14.36 9.30 22.35
N VAL A 433 15.61 8.96 22.03
CA VAL A 433 16.09 7.57 22.12
C VAL A 433 16.16 7.08 23.57
N PRO A 434 16.80 7.78 24.52
CA PRO A 434 16.81 7.34 25.91
C PRO A 434 15.40 7.28 26.51
N ALA A 435 14.55 8.28 26.25
CA ALA A 435 13.19 8.30 26.77
C ALA A 435 12.31 7.17 26.20
N PHE A 436 12.53 6.78 24.94
CA PHE A 436 11.92 5.59 24.35
C PHE A 436 12.28 4.34 25.17
N HIS A 437 13.56 4.12 25.45
CA HIS A 437 14.00 2.97 26.24
C HIS A 437 13.44 3.01 27.68
N VAL A 438 13.46 4.17 28.34
CA VAL A 438 12.84 4.32 29.68
C VAL A 438 11.36 3.93 29.64
N THR A 439 10.63 4.41 28.64
CA THR A 439 9.19 4.16 28.51
C THR A 439 8.89 2.68 28.31
N PHE A 440 9.49 2.07 27.28
CA PHE A 440 9.08 0.75 26.83
C PHE A 440 9.83 -0.38 27.54
N LEU A 441 10.99 -0.15 28.17
CA LEU A 441 11.53 -1.14 29.12
C LEU A 441 10.64 -1.25 30.35
N ALA A 442 10.16 -0.12 30.87
CA ALA A 442 9.20 -0.11 31.96
C ALA A 442 7.93 -0.90 31.59
N LEU A 443 7.40 -0.72 30.37
CA LEU A 443 6.23 -1.47 29.92
C LEU A 443 6.49 -2.97 29.68
N HIS A 444 7.69 -3.38 29.23
CA HIS A 444 8.07 -4.80 29.23
C HIS A 444 8.00 -5.37 30.65
N TRP A 445 8.55 -4.65 31.63
CA TRP A 445 8.52 -5.07 33.03
C TRP A 445 7.08 -5.18 33.54
N ALA A 446 6.24 -4.15 33.34
CA ALA A 446 4.83 -4.20 33.71
C ALA A 446 4.10 -5.42 33.09
N GLY A 447 4.39 -5.73 31.83
CA GLY A 447 3.83 -6.90 31.15
C GLY A 447 4.24 -8.23 31.77
N LEU A 448 5.51 -8.37 32.16
CA LEU A 448 6.00 -9.56 32.89
C LEU A 448 5.36 -9.71 34.28
N LEU A 449 4.94 -8.61 34.90
CA LEU A 449 4.16 -8.62 36.15
C LEU A 449 2.66 -8.84 35.92
N GLY A 450 2.23 -9.12 34.68
CA GLY A 450 0.84 -9.44 34.35
C GLY A 450 -0.05 -8.22 34.08
N GLN A 451 0.49 -7.01 33.91
CA GLN A 451 -0.34 -5.85 33.54
C GLN A 451 -0.89 -6.04 32.12
N ARG A 452 -2.21 -6.28 32.03
CA ARG A 452 -2.94 -6.42 30.78
C ARG A 452 -2.96 -5.09 29.99
N ARG A 453 -3.03 -5.18 28.67
CA ARG A 453 -3.19 -4.00 27.79
C ARG A 453 -4.67 -3.62 27.63
N ARG A 454 -4.93 -2.42 27.08
CA ARG A 454 -6.28 -1.90 26.76
C ARG A 454 -7.20 -1.76 28.00
N ILE A 455 -6.63 -1.55 29.18
CA ILE A 455 -7.39 -1.26 30.40
C ILE A 455 -7.21 0.23 30.73
N HIS A 456 -8.31 0.95 30.92
CA HIS A 456 -8.30 2.39 31.17
C HIS A 456 -7.80 2.79 32.57
N SER A 457 -7.86 1.88 33.55
CA SER A 457 -7.41 2.11 34.93
C SER A 457 -6.76 0.85 35.52
N TYR A 458 -6.00 0.99 36.60
CA TYR A 458 -5.45 -0.11 37.37
C TYR A 458 -5.46 0.25 38.86
N GLU A 459 -5.58 -0.77 39.71
CA GLU A 459 -5.58 -0.62 41.17
C GLU A 459 -4.15 -0.48 41.71
N GLY A 460 -4.01 0.18 42.87
CA GLY A 460 -2.76 0.20 43.62
C GLY A 460 -2.44 -1.13 44.31
N GLY A 461 -1.18 -1.34 44.69
CA GLY A 461 -0.68 -2.51 45.43
C GLY A 461 -0.09 -3.62 44.55
N HIS A 462 -0.17 -3.51 43.23
CA HIS A 462 0.33 -4.53 42.29
C HIS A 462 1.79 -4.31 41.83
N GLY A 463 2.42 -3.21 42.26
CA GLY A 463 3.80 -2.87 41.88
C GLY A 463 3.93 -2.22 40.49
N TRP A 464 2.80 -1.82 39.89
CA TRP A 464 2.75 -1.20 38.56
C TRP A 464 2.81 0.32 38.61
N GLU A 465 2.60 0.94 39.77
CA GLU A 465 2.42 2.38 39.95
C GLU A 465 3.66 3.16 39.51
N TRP A 466 4.81 2.83 40.09
CA TRP A 466 6.08 3.47 39.73
C TRP A 466 6.50 3.17 38.29
N ILE A 467 6.24 1.95 37.82
CA ILE A 467 6.56 1.53 36.46
C ILE A 467 5.77 2.38 35.45
N ASN A 468 4.47 2.55 35.68
CA ASN A 468 3.60 3.35 34.82
C ASN A 468 3.90 4.85 34.90
N LEU A 469 4.19 5.39 36.09
CA LEU A 469 4.56 6.79 36.23
C LEU A 469 5.87 7.10 35.47
N VAL A 470 6.90 6.26 35.63
CA VAL A 470 8.17 6.39 34.90
C VAL A 470 7.94 6.25 33.40
N ALA A 471 7.11 5.29 32.97
CA ALA A 471 6.76 5.13 31.57
C ALA A 471 6.05 6.37 31.00
N SER A 472 5.15 7.00 31.78
CA SER A 472 4.45 8.22 31.36
C SER A 472 5.40 9.41 31.25
N ILE A 473 6.29 9.62 32.24
CA ILE A 473 7.31 10.69 32.18
C ILE A 473 8.21 10.49 30.96
N GLY A 474 8.72 9.27 30.74
CA GLY A 474 9.49 8.93 29.55
C GLY A 474 8.71 9.20 28.26
N GLY A 475 7.41 8.88 28.22
CA GLY A 475 6.53 9.16 27.10
C GLY A 475 6.45 10.64 26.74
N PHE A 476 6.27 11.52 27.74
CA PHE A 476 6.23 12.97 27.53
C PHE A 476 7.58 13.56 27.09
N VAL A 477 8.70 13.06 27.66
CA VAL A 477 10.05 13.46 27.21
C VAL A 477 10.30 13.04 25.76
N MET A 478 9.90 11.83 25.39
CA MET A 478 9.96 11.32 24.02
C MET A 478 9.11 12.17 23.07
N ALA A 479 7.89 12.55 23.47
CA ALA A 479 7.01 13.42 22.67
C ALA A 479 7.65 14.80 22.43
N ALA A 480 8.29 15.39 23.43
CA ALA A 480 9.05 16.63 23.27
C ALA A 480 10.22 16.46 22.29
N GLY A 481 10.91 15.32 22.34
CA GLY A 481 11.96 14.96 21.38
C GLY A 481 11.44 14.90 19.93
N PHE A 482 10.33 14.21 19.69
CA PHE A 482 9.72 14.15 18.35
C PHE A 482 9.21 15.52 17.87
N ALA A 483 8.62 16.33 18.75
CA ALA A 483 8.25 17.70 18.41
C ALA A 483 9.47 18.52 17.96
N LEU A 484 10.62 18.35 18.63
CA LEU A 484 11.86 19.00 18.26
C LEU A 484 12.40 18.51 16.92
N VAL A 485 12.22 17.23 16.55
CA VAL A 485 12.53 16.73 15.19
C VAL A 485 11.72 17.49 14.14
N ILE A 486 10.40 17.62 14.33
CA ILE A 486 9.52 18.32 13.38
C ILE A 486 9.96 19.78 13.23
N ILE A 487 10.23 20.46 14.35
CA ILE A 487 10.71 21.85 14.36
C ILE A 487 12.06 21.98 13.65
N ASP A 488 13.03 21.10 13.95
CA ASP A 488 14.37 21.14 13.34
C ASP A 488 14.29 20.93 11.82
N VAL A 489 13.48 19.98 11.35
CA VAL A 489 13.24 19.73 9.92
C VAL A 489 12.59 20.95 9.27
N ALA A 490 11.54 21.52 9.89
CA ALA A 490 10.84 22.69 9.34
C ALA A 490 11.75 23.92 9.24
N VAL A 491 12.49 24.25 10.30
CA VAL A 491 13.40 25.40 10.33
C VAL A 491 14.51 25.23 9.29
N ASN A 492 15.11 24.04 9.17
CA ASN A 492 16.13 23.81 8.16
C ASN A 492 15.56 23.81 6.73
N ALA A 493 14.35 23.29 6.52
CA ALA A 493 13.71 23.30 5.20
C ALA A 493 13.33 24.71 4.71
N LEU A 494 12.97 25.60 5.63
CA LEU A 494 12.49 26.95 5.32
C LEU A 494 13.58 28.01 5.34
N MET A 495 14.49 27.96 6.31
CA MET A 495 15.40 29.07 6.63
C MET A 495 16.88 28.79 6.35
N ALA A 496 17.31 27.53 6.23
CA ALA A 496 18.73 27.25 6.06
C ALA A 496 19.29 27.69 4.68
N ALA A 497 20.61 27.77 4.59
CA ALA A 497 21.29 28.16 3.35
C ALA A 497 21.18 27.07 2.28
N ARG A 498 21.17 27.49 1.00
CA ARG A 498 21.29 26.57 -0.12
C ARG A 498 22.66 25.89 -0.07
N GLY A 499 22.68 24.58 -0.25
CA GLY A 499 23.90 23.78 -0.21
C GLY A 499 24.38 23.33 -1.60
N PRO A 500 25.43 22.49 -1.66
CA PRO A 500 25.92 21.85 -2.90
C PRO A 500 24.84 21.00 -3.58
N ARG A 501 25.14 20.24 -4.65
CA ARG A 501 24.16 19.29 -5.25
C ARG A 501 24.14 17.92 -4.57
N ASN A 502 25.30 17.46 -4.13
CA ASN A 502 25.49 16.17 -3.49
C ASN A 502 26.31 16.37 -2.20
N PRO A 503 25.66 16.71 -1.07
CA PRO A 503 26.32 17.04 0.18
C PRO A 503 26.92 15.81 0.84
N TRP A 504 26.47 14.62 0.43
CA TRP A 504 26.89 13.34 0.98
C TRP A 504 27.94 12.63 0.11
N GLY A 505 28.18 13.09 -1.12
CA GLY A 505 29.03 12.40 -2.09
C GLY A 505 28.50 11.02 -2.48
N ALA A 506 27.19 10.82 -2.50
CA ALA A 506 26.57 9.53 -2.84
C ALA A 506 26.62 9.23 -4.35
N GLY A 507 26.79 7.96 -4.72
CA GLY A 507 26.95 7.50 -6.10
C GLY A 507 25.66 7.32 -6.92
N THR A 508 24.49 7.56 -6.35
CA THR A 508 23.17 7.23 -6.93
C THR A 508 22.49 8.43 -7.63
N LEU A 509 21.59 8.15 -8.58
CA LEU A 509 21.07 9.14 -9.55
C LEU A 509 20.20 10.26 -8.96
N GLU A 510 19.62 10.09 -7.78
CA GLU A 510 18.81 11.11 -7.12
C GLU A 510 19.60 12.39 -6.82
N TRP A 511 20.93 12.29 -6.75
CA TRP A 511 21.83 13.44 -6.57
C TRP A 511 22.31 14.06 -7.89
N ALA A 512 21.84 13.57 -9.05
CA ALA A 512 22.24 14.09 -10.36
C ALA A 512 21.51 15.39 -10.74
N THR A 513 20.33 15.64 -10.19
CA THR A 513 19.44 16.76 -10.58
C THR A 513 19.72 18.06 -9.81
N ALA A 514 19.21 19.17 -10.33
CA ALA A 514 19.18 20.44 -9.59
C ALA A 514 18.32 20.33 -8.31
N ARG A 515 18.52 21.22 -7.34
CA ARG A 515 17.85 21.18 -6.02
C ARG A 515 17.20 22.51 -5.65
N PRO A 516 15.91 22.54 -5.26
CA PRO A 516 14.96 21.41 -5.34
C PRO A 516 14.79 20.91 -6.78
N ALA A 517 14.35 19.66 -6.94
CA ALA A 517 14.17 19.05 -8.26
C ALA A 517 13.19 19.89 -9.11
N PRO A 518 13.51 20.14 -10.38
CA PRO A 518 12.56 20.81 -11.28
C PRO A 518 11.36 19.89 -11.56
N PRO A 519 10.22 20.40 -12.08
CA PRO A 519 9.01 19.61 -12.28
C PRO A 519 9.16 18.39 -13.22
N TYR A 520 10.14 18.39 -14.12
CA TYR A 520 10.48 17.26 -14.99
C TYR A 520 11.48 16.27 -14.36
N ASN A 521 11.93 16.53 -13.13
CA ASN A 521 13.02 15.85 -12.43
C ASN A 521 14.32 15.80 -13.27
N ILE A 522 14.44 14.80 -14.14
CA ILE A 522 15.60 14.53 -14.98
C ILE A 522 15.39 15.12 -16.38
N ALA A 523 16.32 16.01 -16.78
CA ALA A 523 16.21 16.72 -18.06
C ALA A 523 16.35 15.81 -19.28
N SER A 524 17.25 14.82 -19.22
CA SER A 524 17.40 13.76 -20.23
C SER A 524 17.69 12.43 -19.55
N ILE A 525 17.05 11.36 -20.02
CA ILE A 525 17.09 10.04 -19.37
C ILE A 525 18.44 9.39 -19.67
N PRO A 526 19.28 9.12 -18.65
CA PRO A 526 20.64 8.62 -18.88
C PRO A 526 20.65 7.14 -19.28
N THR A 527 21.80 6.70 -19.79
CA THR A 527 22.16 5.27 -19.83
C THR A 527 23.07 4.97 -18.65
N VAL A 528 22.79 3.89 -17.92
CA VAL A 528 23.58 3.45 -16.76
C VAL A 528 24.21 2.09 -16.99
N HIS A 529 25.38 1.87 -16.38
CA HIS A 529 26.15 0.63 -16.52
C HIS A 529 26.43 -0.09 -15.18
N GLY A 530 26.17 0.58 -14.05
CA GLY A 530 26.43 0.07 -12.70
C GLY A 530 25.43 0.58 -11.66
N ARG A 531 25.62 0.18 -10.39
CA ARG A 531 24.76 0.56 -9.26
C ARG A 531 25.04 1.97 -8.72
N TYR A 532 26.22 2.51 -9.01
CA TYR A 532 26.67 3.82 -8.53
C TYR A 532 27.06 4.72 -9.71
N PRO A 533 26.11 5.12 -10.59
CA PRO A 533 26.43 5.81 -11.84
C PRO A 533 27.18 7.14 -11.67
N LEU A 534 27.02 7.83 -10.55
CA LEU A 534 27.70 9.09 -10.28
C LEU A 534 29.16 8.90 -9.81
N GLU A 535 29.48 7.73 -9.28
CA GLU A 535 30.88 7.33 -9.01
C GLU A 535 31.57 6.90 -10.31
N ASP A 536 30.86 6.14 -11.15
CA ASP A 536 31.37 5.64 -12.43
C ASP A 536 31.61 6.76 -13.47
N ASP A 537 30.70 7.75 -13.55
CA ASP A 537 30.82 8.93 -14.43
C ASP A 537 30.50 10.23 -13.66
N PRO A 538 31.51 10.92 -13.09
CA PRO A 538 31.31 12.20 -12.40
C PRO A 538 30.76 13.33 -13.28
N THR A 539 30.85 13.19 -14.62
CA THR A 539 30.33 14.18 -15.56
C THR A 539 28.85 13.97 -15.91
N LEU A 540 28.29 12.82 -15.54
CA LEU A 540 26.90 12.43 -15.82
C LEU A 540 25.87 13.49 -15.43
N PRO A 541 25.95 14.14 -14.25
CA PRO A 541 25.00 15.21 -13.88
C PRO A 541 25.02 16.40 -14.84
N ALA A 542 26.17 16.73 -15.42
CA ALA A 542 26.31 17.81 -16.39
C ALA A 542 25.77 17.40 -17.77
N ARG A 543 26.01 16.14 -18.18
CA ARG A 543 25.50 15.56 -19.43
C ARG A 543 23.97 15.49 -19.43
N ILE A 544 23.37 15.05 -18.31
CA ILE A 544 21.91 15.05 -18.10
C ILE A 544 21.35 16.46 -18.29
N ALA A 545 21.97 17.47 -17.67
CA ALA A 545 21.53 18.86 -17.77
C ALA A 545 21.71 19.47 -19.17
N ARG A 546 22.66 18.98 -19.97
CA ARG A 546 22.86 19.39 -21.36
C ARG A 546 21.91 18.69 -22.35
N GLY A 547 21.17 17.69 -21.90
CA GLY A 547 20.23 16.95 -22.76
C GLY A 547 20.88 15.81 -23.54
N GLU A 548 22.01 15.28 -23.09
CA GLU A 548 22.79 14.27 -23.81
C GLU A 548 22.30 12.82 -23.60
N GLY A 549 21.18 12.62 -22.89
CA GLY A 549 20.50 11.32 -22.79
C GLY A 549 19.25 11.23 -23.68
N TYR A 550 18.46 10.18 -23.48
CA TYR A 550 17.19 9.97 -24.20
C TYR A 550 16.16 11.05 -23.85
N LEU A 551 15.32 11.37 -24.83
CA LEU A 551 14.29 12.41 -24.77
C LEU A 551 14.87 13.77 -24.33
N GLY A 552 16.13 14.04 -24.66
CA GLY A 552 16.86 15.22 -24.21
C GLY A 552 16.39 16.54 -24.81
N GLU A 553 15.51 16.53 -25.81
CA GLU A 553 14.84 17.72 -26.33
C GLU A 553 13.31 17.55 -26.31
N PRO A 554 12.53 18.57 -25.87
CA PRO A 554 11.07 18.55 -25.93
C PRO A 554 10.59 18.89 -27.34
N LEU A 555 10.92 18.04 -28.32
CA LEU A 555 10.64 18.26 -29.74
C LEU A 555 9.14 18.42 -30.03
N ARG A 556 8.29 17.76 -29.24
CA ARG A 556 6.83 17.63 -29.48
C ARG A 556 5.97 18.53 -28.59
N GLY A 557 6.59 19.35 -27.74
CA GLY A 557 5.86 20.28 -26.86
C GLY A 557 4.91 19.61 -25.84
N ARG A 558 5.07 18.31 -25.56
CA ARG A 558 4.25 17.55 -24.61
C ARG A 558 5.12 16.83 -23.58
N ARG A 559 4.54 16.47 -22.43
CA ARG A 559 5.22 15.68 -21.39
C ARG A 559 5.42 14.27 -21.92
N GLU A 560 6.65 13.76 -21.90
CA GLU A 560 6.98 12.42 -22.36
C GLU A 560 8.05 11.79 -21.48
N THR A 561 8.01 10.48 -21.30
CA THR A 561 9.08 9.72 -20.65
C THR A 561 9.36 8.43 -21.41
N LEU A 562 10.50 7.81 -21.10
CA LEU A 562 10.93 6.55 -21.67
C LEU A 562 10.51 5.40 -20.76
N THR A 563 10.12 4.28 -21.38
CA THR A 563 10.02 3.00 -20.69
C THR A 563 11.11 2.05 -21.14
N VAL A 564 11.39 1.06 -20.30
CA VAL A 564 12.40 0.03 -20.54
C VAL A 564 11.80 -1.37 -20.41
N ARG A 565 12.48 -2.36 -20.99
CA ARG A 565 12.21 -3.77 -20.72
C ARG A 565 12.61 -4.12 -19.29
N THR A 566 11.84 -5.02 -18.68
CA THR A 566 12.00 -5.36 -17.26
C THR A 566 13.32 -6.09 -16.94
N ALA A 567 13.78 -6.98 -17.81
CA ALA A 567 14.97 -7.79 -17.52
C ALA A 567 16.28 -6.98 -17.59
N ASP A 568 16.51 -6.29 -18.71
CA ASP A 568 17.81 -5.71 -19.05
C ASP A 568 17.85 -4.17 -19.06
N GLY A 569 16.70 -3.52 -18.93
CA GLY A 569 16.62 -2.06 -18.95
C GLY A 569 16.79 -1.45 -20.36
N ALA A 570 16.67 -2.23 -21.44
CA ALA A 570 16.73 -1.68 -22.79
C ALA A 570 15.52 -0.77 -23.08
N PRO A 571 15.70 0.39 -23.76
CA PRO A 571 14.59 1.25 -24.19
C PRO A 571 13.50 0.48 -24.93
N ALA A 572 12.23 0.67 -24.55
CA ALA A 572 11.09 -0.09 -25.07
C ALA A 572 10.11 0.77 -25.88
N TYR A 573 9.51 1.78 -25.25
CA TYR A 573 8.56 2.69 -25.91
C TYR A 573 8.45 4.04 -25.18
N ILE A 574 7.92 5.05 -25.88
CA ILE A 574 7.70 6.40 -25.34
C ILE A 574 6.27 6.51 -24.80
N VAL A 575 6.13 7.07 -23.60
CA VAL A 575 4.83 7.32 -22.96
C VAL A 575 4.54 8.82 -22.95
N PRO A 576 3.47 9.28 -23.63
CA PRO A 576 2.93 10.63 -23.43
C PRO A 576 2.31 10.75 -22.03
N PHE A 577 2.75 11.74 -21.26
CA PHE A 577 2.32 11.94 -19.88
C PHE A 577 1.11 12.88 -19.80
N PRO A 578 0.18 12.61 -18.87
CA PRO A 578 -0.96 13.49 -18.67
C PRO A 578 -0.54 14.87 -18.14
N GLY A 579 -1.28 15.90 -18.57
CA GLY A 579 -1.29 17.22 -17.95
C GLY A 579 -2.14 17.27 -16.67
N ASN A 580 -2.05 18.42 -15.99
CA ASN A 580 -2.79 18.76 -14.77
C ASN A 580 -4.32 18.59 -14.96
N THR A 581 -5.01 18.04 -13.97
CA THR A 581 -6.47 17.80 -14.03
C THR A 581 -7.08 17.71 -12.65
N ILE A 582 -8.35 18.09 -12.52
CA ILE A 582 -9.13 17.97 -11.26
C ILE A 582 -9.90 16.65 -11.17
N GLU A 583 -9.92 15.85 -12.24
CA GLU A 583 -10.70 14.62 -12.32
C GLU A 583 -10.41 13.61 -11.20
N PRO A 584 -9.14 13.37 -10.78
CA PRO A 584 -8.83 12.49 -9.65
C PRO A 584 -9.48 12.93 -8.34
N LEU A 585 -9.51 14.24 -8.05
CA LEU A 585 -10.15 14.77 -6.84
C LEU A 585 -11.67 14.56 -6.87
N ILE A 586 -12.32 14.88 -8.00
CA ILE A 586 -13.77 14.72 -8.12
C ILE A 586 -14.14 13.24 -7.99
N LEU A 587 -13.38 12.35 -8.64
CA LEU A 587 -13.61 10.91 -8.52
C LEU A 587 -13.43 10.45 -7.08
N ALA A 588 -12.34 10.83 -6.40
CA ALA A 588 -12.11 10.48 -5.00
C ALA A 588 -13.20 11.02 -4.06
N ALA A 589 -13.71 12.22 -4.30
CA ALA A 589 -14.79 12.79 -3.49
C ALA A 589 -16.11 12.04 -3.66
N VAL A 590 -16.48 11.66 -4.89
CA VAL A 590 -17.70 10.88 -5.15
C VAL A 590 -17.55 9.44 -4.65
N THR A 591 -16.37 8.83 -4.80
CA THR A 591 -16.08 7.52 -4.22
C THR A 591 -16.12 7.59 -2.68
N GLY A 592 -15.55 8.62 -2.07
CA GLY A 592 -15.63 8.83 -0.62
C GLY A 592 -17.07 8.99 -0.16
N PHE A 593 -17.90 9.75 -0.88
CA PHE A 593 -19.34 9.85 -0.61
C PHE A 593 -20.02 8.49 -0.68
N MET A 594 -19.71 7.66 -1.69
CA MET A 594 -20.23 6.30 -1.83
C MET A 594 -19.89 5.42 -0.61
N PHE A 595 -18.69 5.53 -0.05
CA PHE A 595 -18.26 4.77 1.13
C PHE A 595 -18.79 5.32 2.45
N MET A 596 -19.01 6.64 2.56
CA MET A 596 -19.42 7.26 3.82
C MET A 596 -20.93 7.30 4.04
N MET A 597 -21.74 7.30 2.97
CA MET A 597 -23.21 7.27 3.11
C MET A 597 -23.74 6.03 3.86
N PRO A 598 -23.19 4.82 3.67
CA PRO A 598 -23.59 3.64 4.44
C PRO A 598 -23.38 3.75 5.96
N VAL A 599 -22.38 4.52 6.43
CA VAL A 599 -22.20 4.82 7.87
C VAL A 599 -23.47 5.43 8.47
N PHE A 600 -24.14 6.30 7.70
CA PHE A 600 -25.40 6.94 8.08
C PHE A 600 -26.65 6.17 7.64
N LYS A 601 -26.48 4.89 7.24
CA LYS A 601 -27.53 4.01 6.70
C LYS A 601 -28.23 4.56 5.45
N GLN A 602 -27.57 5.46 4.71
CA GLN A 602 -28.07 6.06 3.48
C GLN A 602 -27.69 5.23 2.23
N TRP A 603 -28.09 3.96 2.22
CA TRP A 603 -27.74 2.98 1.17
C TRP A 603 -28.19 3.37 -0.23
N LEU A 604 -29.35 4.03 -0.36
CA LEU A 604 -29.83 4.51 -1.65
C LEU A 604 -28.89 5.57 -2.25
N LEU A 605 -28.40 6.50 -1.42
CA LEU A 605 -27.46 7.53 -1.88
C LEU A 605 -26.11 6.93 -2.28
N ALA A 606 -25.63 5.93 -1.53
CA ALA A 606 -24.45 5.16 -1.90
C ALA A 606 -24.65 4.44 -3.25
N GLY A 607 -25.79 3.79 -3.45
CA GLY A 607 -26.14 3.11 -4.70
C GLY A 607 -26.23 4.07 -5.90
N LEU A 608 -26.79 5.27 -5.71
CA LEU A 608 -26.85 6.31 -6.74
C LEU A 608 -25.47 6.90 -7.09
N ALA A 609 -24.48 6.80 -6.19
CA ALA A 609 -23.12 7.25 -6.46
C ALA A 609 -22.36 6.29 -7.40
N VAL A 610 -22.65 4.99 -7.38
CA VAL A 610 -22.00 3.97 -8.25
C VAL A 610 -22.01 4.33 -9.75
N PRO A 611 -23.16 4.66 -10.38
CA PRO A 611 -23.17 5.06 -11.78
C PRO A 611 -22.42 6.38 -12.03
N VAL A 612 -22.36 7.29 -11.06
CA VAL A 612 -21.60 8.54 -11.16
C VAL A 612 -20.09 8.26 -11.14
N VAL A 613 -19.62 7.44 -10.20
CA VAL A 613 -18.22 6.96 -10.15
C VAL A 613 -17.84 6.30 -11.47
N THR A 614 -18.70 5.40 -11.96
CA THR A 614 -18.50 4.70 -13.24
C THR A 614 -18.42 5.69 -14.41
N ALA A 615 -19.36 6.63 -14.52
CA ALA A 615 -19.35 7.63 -15.59
C ALA A 615 -18.11 8.54 -15.55
N LEU A 616 -17.67 8.95 -14.36
CA LEU A 616 -16.46 9.74 -14.17
C LEU A 616 -15.20 8.95 -14.57
N ALA A 617 -15.09 7.69 -14.17
CA ALA A 617 -13.99 6.81 -14.56
C ALA A 617 -13.95 6.58 -16.08
N LEU A 618 -15.10 6.30 -16.71
CA LEU A 618 -15.21 6.14 -18.16
C LEU A 618 -14.86 7.43 -18.92
N ARG A 619 -15.31 8.59 -18.41
CA ARG A 619 -14.94 9.90 -18.98
C ARG A 619 -13.44 10.16 -18.88
N TRP A 620 -12.83 9.88 -17.72
CA TRP A 620 -11.39 10.03 -17.54
C TRP A 620 -10.65 9.10 -18.52
N ALA A 621 -11.01 7.82 -18.58
CA ALA A 621 -10.43 6.86 -19.51
C ALA A 621 -10.56 7.34 -20.96
N TRP A 622 -11.74 7.83 -21.37
CA TRP A 622 -12.02 8.32 -22.73
C TRP A 622 -11.03 9.40 -23.17
N LYS A 623 -10.74 10.37 -22.29
CA LYS A 623 -9.83 11.50 -22.54
C LYS A 623 -8.35 11.11 -22.73
N MET A 624 -7.95 9.92 -22.32
CA MET A 624 -6.56 9.44 -22.41
C MET A 624 -6.23 8.74 -23.74
N GLY A 625 -7.19 8.56 -24.65
CA GLY A 625 -6.98 7.81 -25.89
C GLY A 625 -6.44 8.66 -27.05
N GLU A 626 -5.69 8.02 -27.95
CA GLU A 626 -5.23 8.61 -29.22
C GLU A 626 -6.04 8.04 -30.41
N ARG A 627 -6.30 8.87 -31.42
CA ARG A 627 -7.08 8.48 -32.63
C ARG A 627 -6.24 8.33 -33.90
N ALA A 628 -4.97 8.71 -33.87
CA ALA A 628 -4.08 8.68 -35.02
C ALA A 628 -2.96 7.67 -34.80
N ASP A 629 -2.54 6.99 -35.87
CA ASP A 629 -1.35 6.13 -35.84
C ASP A 629 -0.15 7.04 -36.01
N THR A 630 0.67 7.11 -34.98
CA THR A 630 1.88 7.93 -34.91
C THR A 630 3.10 7.22 -35.48
N GLY A 631 3.18 5.90 -35.33
CA GLY A 631 4.37 5.12 -35.66
C GLY A 631 5.54 5.39 -34.71
N PRO A 632 6.73 4.86 -35.03
CA PRO A 632 7.92 5.07 -34.23
C PRO A 632 8.34 6.54 -34.16
N LEU A 633 8.68 6.98 -32.96
CA LEU A 633 9.12 8.32 -32.62
C LEU A 633 10.59 8.31 -32.20
N ASP A 634 11.33 9.35 -32.57
CA ASP A 634 12.72 9.53 -32.15
C ASP A 634 12.83 9.70 -30.63
N ALA A 635 13.55 8.79 -29.97
CA ALA A 635 13.85 8.83 -28.54
C ALA A 635 15.19 9.52 -28.24
N GLY A 636 15.96 9.90 -29.26
CA GLY A 636 17.35 10.31 -29.19
C GLY A 636 18.32 9.19 -29.57
N HIS A 637 19.56 9.55 -29.87
CA HIS A 637 20.65 8.61 -30.21
C HIS A 637 20.36 7.67 -31.40
N GLY A 638 19.52 8.10 -32.35
CA GLY A 638 19.15 7.28 -33.51
C GLY A 638 18.18 6.13 -33.20
N VAL A 639 17.60 6.11 -31.99
CA VAL A 639 16.67 5.07 -31.56
C VAL A 639 15.23 5.52 -31.82
N MET A 640 14.55 4.80 -32.71
CA MET A 640 13.14 5.02 -33.03
C MET A 640 12.28 4.03 -32.24
N LEU A 641 11.37 4.54 -31.40
CA LEU A 641 10.55 3.72 -30.50
C LEU A 641 9.05 3.94 -30.74
N PRO A 642 8.21 2.90 -30.66
CA PRO A 642 6.76 3.08 -30.72
C PRO A 642 6.25 3.90 -29.52
N THR A 643 5.03 4.41 -29.64
CA THR A 643 4.31 5.03 -28.52
C THR A 643 3.59 3.99 -27.70
N ALA A 644 3.27 4.32 -26.45
CA ALA A 644 2.45 3.48 -25.57
C ALA A 644 1.08 3.10 -26.18
N ALA A 645 0.54 3.91 -27.11
CA ALA A 645 -0.72 3.61 -27.79
C ALA A 645 -0.61 2.42 -28.77
N GLU A 646 0.59 2.12 -29.27
CA GLU A 646 0.84 1.17 -30.36
C GLU A 646 1.59 -0.10 -29.92
N VAL A 647 1.76 -0.30 -28.61
CA VAL A 647 2.40 -1.51 -28.04
C VAL A 647 1.39 -2.46 -27.43
N ALA A 648 1.78 -3.72 -27.30
CA ALA A 648 0.91 -4.77 -26.76
C ALA A 648 0.74 -4.66 -25.24
N ASP A 649 1.75 -4.21 -24.50
CA ASP A 649 1.81 -4.17 -23.04
C ASP A 649 2.01 -2.72 -22.53
N PRO A 650 1.10 -1.78 -22.82
CA PRO A 650 1.23 -0.40 -22.36
C PRO A 650 1.14 -0.30 -20.82
N PRO A 651 1.45 0.87 -20.23
CA PRO A 651 1.31 1.06 -18.79
C PRO A 651 -0.08 0.65 -18.26
N GLY A 652 -1.17 0.96 -18.98
CA GLY A 652 -2.53 0.57 -18.57
C GLY A 652 -2.76 -0.95 -18.53
N TRP A 653 -2.03 -1.74 -19.33
CA TRP A 653 -2.08 -3.20 -19.27
C TRP A 653 -1.37 -3.72 -18.03
N TRP A 654 -0.17 -3.20 -17.74
CA TRP A 654 0.56 -3.53 -16.51
C TRP A 654 -0.22 -3.13 -15.25
N GLY A 655 -0.83 -1.94 -15.25
CA GLY A 655 -1.67 -1.48 -14.14
C GLY A 655 -2.87 -2.40 -13.91
N SER A 656 -3.54 -2.82 -14.99
CA SER A 656 -4.66 -3.77 -14.90
C SER A 656 -4.22 -5.15 -14.40
N LEU A 657 -3.06 -5.65 -14.86
CA LEU A 657 -2.52 -6.93 -14.42
C LEU A 657 -2.28 -6.96 -12.90
N PHE A 658 -1.64 -5.92 -12.35
CA PHE A 658 -1.33 -5.87 -10.92
C PHE A 658 -2.55 -5.55 -10.05
N LEU A 659 -3.53 -4.79 -10.57
CA LEU A 659 -4.81 -4.64 -9.89
C LEU A 659 -5.57 -5.96 -9.82
N LEU A 660 -5.61 -6.72 -10.92
CA LEU A 660 -6.24 -8.05 -10.97
C LEU A 660 -5.49 -9.08 -10.13
N LEU A 661 -4.18 -8.92 -9.91
CA LEU A 661 -3.44 -9.73 -8.94
C LEU A 661 -3.98 -9.50 -7.52
N ALA A 662 -4.16 -8.24 -7.11
CA ALA A 662 -4.72 -7.93 -5.80
C ALA A 662 -6.16 -8.44 -5.65
N ASP A 663 -6.95 -8.27 -6.70
CA ASP A 663 -8.32 -8.77 -6.74
C ASP A 663 -8.39 -10.31 -6.70
N SER A 664 -7.44 -11.00 -7.35
CA SER A 664 -7.33 -12.47 -7.28
C SER A 664 -7.04 -12.95 -5.86
N VAL A 665 -6.24 -12.19 -5.09
CA VAL A 665 -5.98 -12.50 -3.68
C VAL A 665 -7.25 -12.25 -2.85
N LEU A 666 -7.98 -11.17 -3.10
CA LEU A 666 -9.28 -10.91 -2.46
C LEU A 666 -10.21 -12.11 -2.65
N PHE A 667 -10.37 -12.55 -3.90
CA PHE A 667 -11.18 -13.71 -4.24
C PHE A 667 -10.66 -15.00 -3.59
N GLY A 668 -9.35 -15.22 -3.59
CA GLY A 668 -8.71 -16.33 -2.89
C GLY A 668 -9.00 -16.33 -1.39
N SER A 669 -9.01 -15.17 -0.74
CA SER A 669 -9.38 -15.02 0.67
C SER A 669 -10.87 -15.33 0.91
N LEU A 670 -11.75 -15.03 -0.05
CA LEU A 670 -13.17 -15.39 0.03
C LEU A 670 -13.37 -16.90 -0.06
N LEU A 671 -12.66 -17.56 -0.97
CA LEU A 671 -12.65 -19.02 -1.06
C LEU A 671 -12.04 -19.67 0.19
N PHE A 672 -10.96 -19.09 0.73
CA PHE A 672 -10.40 -19.50 2.01
C PHE A 672 -11.43 -19.38 3.14
N GLY A 673 -12.18 -18.27 3.21
CA GLY A 673 -13.23 -18.10 4.21
C GLY A 673 -14.35 -19.14 4.08
N TYR A 674 -14.77 -19.46 2.85
CA TYR A 674 -15.70 -20.54 2.58
C TYR A 674 -15.17 -21.90 3.06
N ALA A 675 -13.94 -22.25 2.68
CA ALA A 675 -13.31 -23.51 3.09
C ALA A 675 -13.08 -23.59 4.61
N PHE A 676 -12.72 -22.47 5.25
CA PHE A 676 -12.58 -22.37 6.70
C PHE A 676 -13.90 -22.66 7.40
N LEU A 677 -14.98 -21.99 7.00
CA LEU A 677 -16.30 -22.22 7.62
C LEU A 677 -16.77 -23.65 7.38
N TRP A 678 -16.57 -24.20 6.19
CA TRP A 678 -16.90 -25.59 5.88
C TRP A 678 -16.17 -26.61 6.78
N THR A 679 -14.93 -26.32 7.18
CA THR A 679 -14.07 -27.28 7.89
C THR A 679 -14.05 -27.08 9.40
N VAL A 680 -14.25 -25.85 9.88
CA VAL A 680 -14.05 -25.48 11.28
C VAL A 680 -15.33 -25.00 11.96
N ALA A 681 -16.22 -24.31 11.24
CA ALA A 681 -17.34 -23.63 11.87
C ALA A 681 -18.43 -24.62 12.34
N PRO A 682 -19.11 -24.32 13.46
CA PRO A 682 -20.16 -25.19 13.99
C PRO A 682 -21.35 -25.24 13.04
N ASN A 683 -22.05 -26.38 13.00
CA ASN A 683 -23.29 -26.57 12.22
C ASN A 683 -23.12 -26.47 10.68
N TRP A 684 -21.92 -26.78 10.16
CA TRP A 684 -21.66 -26.87 8.72
C TRP A 684 -21.63 -28.32 8.18
N PRO A 685 -22.12 -28.54 6.93
CA PRO A 685 -23.02 -27.65 6.19
C PRO A 685 -24.41 -27.56 6.85
N PRO A 686 -25.23 -26.56 6.50
CA PRO A 686 -26.62 -26.53 6.94
C PRO A 686 -27.40 -27.76 6.44
N PRO A 687 -28.53 -28.13 7.07
CA PRO A 687 -29.33 -29.28 6.68
C PRO A 687 -29.82 -29.25 5.22
N GLU A 688 -30.10 -28.05 4.71
CA GLU A 688 -30.41 -27.78 3.32
C GLU A 688 -29.36 -26.84 2.75
N PHE A 689 -28.81 -27.19 1.59
CA PHE A 689 -27.82 -26.39 0.87
C PHE A 689 -28.13 -26.45 -0.63
N LEU A 690 -27.41 -25.64 -1.43
CA LEU A 690 -27.73 -25.44 -2.84
C LEU A 690 -27.89 -26.76 -3.60
N ALA A 691 -29.10 -27.00 -4.09
CA ALA A 691 -29.37 -28.13 -4.98
C ALA A 691 -28.78 -27.86 -6.37
N LEU A 692 -28.07 -28.85 -6.92
CA LEU A 692 -27.49 -28.74 -8.25
C LEU A 692 -28.60 -28.66 -9.32
N ASP A 693 -28.67 -27.54 -10.02
CA ASP A 693 -29.53 -27.38 -11.19
C ASP A 693 -28.77 -27.73 -12.49
N ARG A 694 -29.50 -27.94 -13.59
CA ARG A 694 -28.88 -28.15 -14.91
C ARG A 694 -28.64 -26.85 -15.67
N LEU A 695 -29.40 -25.80 -15.35
CA LEU A 695 -29.38 -24.55 -16.10
C LEU A 695 -28.13 -23.72 -15.76
N GLY A 696 -27.82 -23.53 -14.48
CA GLY A 696 -26.64 -22.78 -14.03
C GLY A 696 -25.33 -23.29 -14.66
N PRO A 697 -24.97 -24.58 -14.51
CA PRO A 697 -23.77 -25.15 -15.12
C PRO A 697 -23.74 -25.07 -16.65
N ALA A 698 -24.89 -25.24 -17.33
CA ALA A 698 -24.98 -25.11 -18.78
C ALA A 698 -24.71 -23.67 -19.24
N LEU A 699 -25.27 -22.67 -18.53
CA LEU A 699 -25.00 -21.26 -18.77
C LEU A 699 -23.53 -20.92 -18.54
N ALA A 700 -22.92 -21.41 -17.45
CA ALA A 700 -21.50 -21.20 -17.17
C ALA A 700 -20.59 -21.83 -18.23
N LEU A 701 -20.89 -23.03 -18.73
CA LEU A 701 -20.11 -23.64 -19.80
C LEU A 701 -20.16 -22.81 -21.10
N GLY A 702 -21.35 -22.35 -21.48
CA GLY A 702 -21.52 -21.43 -22.62
C GLY A 702 -20.77 -20.11 -22.41
N ALA A 703 -20.88 -19.54 -21.21
CA ALA A 703 -20.20 -18.31 -20.82
C ALA A 703 -18.67 -18.44 -20.91
N LEU A 704 -18.11 -19.55 -20.41
CA LEU A 704 -16.68 -19.84 -20.47
C LEU A 704 -16.16 -19.89 -21.91
N LEU A 705 -16.83 -20.65 -22.78
CA LEU A 705 -16.42 -20.75 -24.19
C LEU A 705 -16.43 -19.38 -24.89
N LEU A 706 -17.49 -18.58 -24.66
CA LEU A 706 -17.66 -17.27 -25.28
C LEU A 706 -16.66 -16.24 -24.75
N THR A 707 -16.40 -16.21 -23.44
CA THR A 707 -15.43 -15.30 -22.81
C THR A 707 -13.98 -15.65 -23.16
N LEU A 708 -13.65 -16.93 -23.36
CA LEU A 708 -12.33 -17.32 -23.85
C LEU A 708 -12.12 -16.98 -25.33
N ALA A 709 -13.12 -17.24 -26.18
CA ALA A 709 -13.02 -17.02 -27.63
C ALA A 709 -13.15 -15.55 -28.03
N GLY A 710 -14.10 -14.81 -27.45
CA GLY A 710 -14.52 -13.47 -27.89
C GLY A 710 -13.40 -12.44 -27.96
N PRO A 711 -12.72 -12.10 -26.84
CA PRO A 711 -11.62 -11.12 -26.84
C PRO A 711 -10.44 -11.51 -27.73
N ARG A 712 -10.12 -12.80 -27.84
CA ARG A 712 -9.05 -13.32 -28.72
C ARG A 712 -9.42 -13.11 -30.19
N LEU A 713 -10.67 -13.40 -30.56
CA LEU A 713 -11.19 -13.14 -31.89
C LEU A 713 -11.18 -11.63 -32.21
N ALA A 714 -11.60 -10.78 -31.27
CA ALA A 714 -11.57 -9.33 -31.43
C ALA A 714 -10.15 -8.81 -31.71
N GLU A 715 -9.15 -9.33 -30.99
CA GLU A 715 -7.74 -9.00 -31.21
C GLU A 715 -7.26 -9.45 -32.61
N VAL A 716 -7.58 -10.68 -33.04
CA VAL A 716 -7.22 -11.20 -34.37
C VAL A 716 -7.89 -10.37 -35.48
N GLN A 717 -9.16 -10.02 -35.33
CA GLN A 717 -9.91 -9.21 -36.29
C GLN A 717 -9.23 -7.84 -36.51
N LEU A 718 -8.85 -7.16 -35.42
CA LEU A 718 -8.14 -5.87 -35.49
C LEU A 718 -6.75 -6.00 -36.13
N ARG A 719 -5.97 -7.00 -35.72
CA ARG A 719 -4.61 -7.20 -36.26
C ARG A 719 -4.61 -7.50 -37.75
N ARG A 720 -5.69 -8.09 -38.28
CA ARG A 720 -5.92 -8.31 -39.72
C ARG A 720 -6.49 -7.09 -40.47
N GLY A 721 -6.64 -5.94 -39.79
CA GLY A 721 -7.20 -4.71 -40.38
C GLY A 721 -8.73 -4.67 -40.45
N GLY A 722 -9.42 -5.66 -39.85
CA GLY A 722 -10.88 -5.71 -39.78
C GLY A 722 -11.46 -5.04 -38.54
N THR A 723 -12.77 -5.19 -38.34
CA THR A 723 -13.48 -4.67 -37.16
C THR A 723 -13.65 -5.75 -36.08
N PRO A 724 -13.51 -5.43 -34.78
CA PRO A 724 -13.55 -6.40 -33.69
C PRO A 724 -14.97 -6.83 -33.26
N TRP A 725 -16.01 -6.47 -34.02
CA TRP A 725 -17.41 -6.53 -33.55
C TRP A 725 -17.85 -7.92 -33.12
N LEU A 726 -17.56 -8.94 -33.94
CA LEU A 726 -17.94 -10.32 -33.61
C LEU A 726 -17.31 -10.77 -32.29
N GLY A 727 -15.99 -10.58 -32.13
CA GLY A 727 -15.31 -10.94 -30.90
C GLY A 727 -15.83 -10.19 -29.66
N LEU A 728 -16.11 -8.89 -29.79
CA LEU A 728 -16.64 -8.08 -28.69
C LEU A 728 -18.07 -8.49 -28.31
N VAL A 729 -18.94 -8.80 -29.29
CA VAL A 729 -20.31 -9.26 -29.04
C VAL A 729 -20.32 -10.64 -28.38
N LEU A 730 -19.51 -11.58 -28.87
CA LEU A 730 -19.38 -12.90 -28.26
C LEU A 730 -18.87 -12.79 -26.81
N GLY A 731 -17.84 -11.95 -26.58
CA GLY A 731 -17.36 -11.67 -25.22
C GLY A 731 -18.46 -11.10 -24.32
N ALA A 732 -19.24 -10.12 -24.79
CA ALA A 732 -20.35 -9.54 -24.04
C ALA A 732 -21.44 -10.58 -23.71
N LEU A 733 -21.81 -11.44 -24.66
CA LEU A 733 -22.77 -12.53 -24.43
C LEU A 733 -22.25 -13.53 -23.39
N GLY A 734 -20.96 -13.86 -23.42
CA GLY A 734 -20.32 -14.69 -22.41
C GLY A 734 -20.39 -14.07 -21.01
N LEU A 735 -20.14 -12.77 -20.89
CA LEU A 735 -20.25 -12.05 -19.61
C LEU A 735 -21.70 -12.00 -19.08
N VAL A 736 -22.68 -11.80 -19.97
CA VAL A 736 -24.11 -11.91 -19.59
C VAL A 736 -24.44 -13.34 -19.15
N GLY A 737 -23.86 -14.35 -19.80
CA GLY A 737 -23.97 -15.75 -19.38
C GLY A 737 -23.44 -16.00 -17.97
N TRP A 738 -22.30 -15.42 -17.60
CA TRP A 738 -21.76 -15.50 -16.23
C TRP A 738 -22.69 -14.82 -15.21
N ILE A 739 -23.23 -13.65 -15.52
CA ILE A 739 -24.22 -12.98 -14.66
C ILE A 739 -25.46 -13.86 -14.49
N ALA A 740 -25.98 -14.42 -15.58
CA ALA A 740 -27.15 -15.30 -15.53
C ALA A 740 -26.89 -16.56 -14.68
N ALA A 741 -25.73 -17.20 -14.85
CA ALA A 741 -25.33 -18.35 -14.04
C ALA A 741 -25.20 -17.98 -12.55
N ALA A 742 -24.58 -16.85 -12.22
CA ALA A 742 -24.51 -16.37 -10.84
C ALA A 742 -25.90 -16.10 -10.24
N VAL A 743 -26.83 -15.54 -11.02
CA VAL A 743 -28.21 -15.31 -10.59
C VAL A 743 -28.94 -16.64 -10.30
N THR A 744 -28.65 -17.72 -11.02
CA THR A 744 -29.22 -19.05 -10.68
C THR A 744 -28.79 -19.51 -9.30
N VAL A 745 -27.51 -19.32 -8.95
CA VAL A 745 -26.98 -19.64 -7.61
C VAL A 745 -27.63 -18.76 -6.54
N MET A 746 -27.66 -17.43 -6.73
CA MET A 746 -28.27 -16.51 -5.77
C MET A 746 -29.76 -16.77 -5.50
N ARG A 747 -30.50 -17.28 -6.49
CA ARG A 747 -31.91 -17.63 -6.35
C ARG A 747 -32.12 -19.04 -5.81
N GLY A 748 -31.12 -19.91 -5.93
CA GLY A 748 -31.17 -21.30 -5.51
C GLY A 748 -30.73 -21.53 -4.07
N VAL A 749 -29.91 -20.64 -3.50
CA VAL A 749 -29.54 -20.67 -2.08
C VAL A 749 -30.70 -20.17 -1.19
N GLY A 750 -30.64 -20.52 0.10
CA GLY A 750 -31.56 -19.99 1.11
C GLY A 750 -31.42 -18.48 1.29
N ALA A 751 -32.22 -17.92 2.20
CA ALA A 751 -32.09 -16.51 2.54
C ALA A 751 -30.67 -16.23 3.07
N PRO A 752 -29.92 -15.25 2.54
CA PRO A 752 -28.53 -15.01 2.95
C PRO A 752 -28.32 -14.72 4.44
N ALA A 753 -29.36 -14.28 5.14
CA ALA A 753 -29.32 -14.03 6.59
C ALA A 753 -29.62 -15.28 7.45
N ALA A 754 -30.03 -16.40 6.84
CA ALA A 754 -30.46 -17.60 7.58
C ALA A 754 -29.29 -18.45 8.07
N HIS A 755 -28.24 -18.56 7.27
CA HIS A 755 -27.05 -19.34 7.61
C HIS A 755 -25.81 -18.77 6.91
N ALA A 756 -24.65 -18.94 7.54
CA ALA A 756 -23.36 -18.48 7.03
C ALA A 756 -23.03 -19.07 5.64
N TYR A 757 -23.42 -20.32 5.39
CA TYR A 757 -23.33 -20.97 4.06
C TYR A 757 -24.06 -20.17 2.97
N ASP A 758 -25.33 -19.82 3.20
CA ASP A 758 -26.13 -19.07 2.24
C ASP A 758 -25.52 -17.68 2.00
N ALA A 759 -25.09 -17.02 3.07
CA ALA A 759 -24.38 -15.74 3.00
C ALA A 759 -23.12 -15.83 2.12
N THR A 760 -22.24 -16.81 2.39
CA THR A 760 -20.96 -16.96 1.68
C THR A 760 -21.17 -17.32 0.22
N VAL A 761 -22.04 -18.27 -0.09
CA VAL A 761 -22.32 -18.66 -1.48
C VAL A 761 -22.98 -17.50 -2.24
N TRP A 762 -23.87 -16.75 -1.60
CA TRP A 762 -24.48 -15.57 -2.20
C TRP A 762 -23.45 -14.49 -2.52
N VAL A 763 -22.49 -14.24 -1.61
CA VAL A 763 -21.38 -13.30 -1.86
C VAL A 763 -20.45 -13.79 -2.97
N ILE A 764 -20.13 -15.09 -3.03
CA ILE A 764 -19.32 -15.67 -4.12
C ILE A 764 -20.01 -15.44 -5.47
N ALA A 765 -21.31 -15.76 -5.59
CA ALA A 765 -22.07 -15.50 -6.79
C ALA A 765 -22.15 -13.99 -7.10
N GLY A 766 -22.27 -13.14 -6.09
CA GLY A 766 -22.27 -11.69 -6.22
C GLY A 766 -20.96 -11.15 -6.77
N TYR A 767 -19.85 -11.71 -6.30
CA TYR A 767 -18.52 -11.38 -6.78
C TYR A 767 -18.33 -11.77 -8.26
N VAL A 768 -18.86 -12.93 -8.68
CA VAL A 768 -18.89 -13.35 -10.11
C VAL A 768 -19.70 -12.36 -10.95
N ALA A 769 -20.93 -12.05 -10.52
CA ALA A 769 -21.80 -11.14 -11.24
C ALA A 769 -21.20 -9.72 -11.35
N PHE A 770 -20.58 -9.23 -10.27
CA PHE A 770 -19.92 -7.93 -10.23
C PHE A 770 -18.77 -7.85 -11.24
N HIS A 771 -17.85 -8.83 -11.26
CA HIS A 771 -16.71 -8.82 -12.18
C HIS A 771 -17.12 -9.01 -13.63
N ALA A 772 -18.13 -9.84 -13.90
CA ALA A 772 -18.72 -9.94 -15.22
C ALA A 772 -19.37 -8.61 -15.66
N GLY A 773 -20.03 -7.90 -14.74
CA GLY A 773 -20.60 -6.57 -14.95
C GLY A 773 -19.56 -5.50 -15.26
N VAL A 774 -18.46 -5.44 -14.50
CA VAL A 774 -17.34 -4.53 -14.75
C VAL A 774 -16.74 -4.79 -16.15
N ALA A 775 -16.45 -6.05 -16.48
CA ALA A 775 -15.95 -6.42 -17.79
C ALA A 775 -16.95 -6.11 -18.93
N LEU A 776 -18.26 -6.16 -18.66
CA LEU A 776 -19.30 -5.81 -19.63
C LEU A 776 -19.33 -4.30 -19.90
N VAL A 777 -19.21 -3.48 -18.86
CA VAL A 777 -19.04 -2.02 -18.98
C VAL A 777 -17.79 -1.69 -19.78
N MET A 778 -16.67 -2.37 -19.50
CA MET A 778 -15.42 -2.22 -20.25
C MET A 778 -15.58 -2.66 -21.72
N THR A 779 -16.33 -3.73 -21.98
CA THR A 779 -16.63 -4.18 -23.36
C THR A 779 -17.42 -3.11 -24.10
N GLY A 780 -18.47 -2.55 -23.48
CA GLY A 780 -19.24 -1.43 -24.03
C GLY A 780 -18.38 -0.19 -24.30
N PHE A 781 -17.44 0.13 -23.41
CA PHE A 781 -16.48 1.22 -23.59
C PHE A 781 -15.54 0.98 -24.79
N VAL A 782 -15.02 -0.23 -24.96
CA VAL A 782 -14.17 -0.59 -26.11
C VAL A 782 -14.97 -0.57 -27.41
N MET A 783 -16.21 -1.04 -27.41
CA MET A 783 -17.13 -0.93 -28.54
C MET A 783 -17.37 0.55 -28.93
N ALA A 784 -17.60 1.42 -27.95
CA ALA A 784 -17.76 2.86 -28.20
C ALA A 784 -16.46 3.49 -28.76
N ARG A 785 -15.29 3.07 -28.25
CA ARG A 785 -13.99 3.51 -28.75
C ARG A 785 -13.71 3.05 -30.18
N GLN A 786 -14.12 1.83 -30.54
CA GLN A 786 -14.04 1.35 -31.92
C GLN A 786 -14.85 2.25 -32.86
N ARG A 787 -16.10 2.58 -32.50
CA ARG A 787 -16.95 3.49 -33.30
C ARG A 787 -16.34 4.88 -33.45
N ALA A 788 -15.67 5.37 -32.41
CA ALA A 788 -15.04 6.69 -32.41
C ALA A 788 -13.61 6.73 -33.00
N GLY A 789 -13.12 5.64 -33.59
CA GLY A 789 -11.84 5.59 -34.30
C GLY A 789 -10.58 5.49 -33.42
N TYR A 790 -10.72 5.10 -32.16
CA TYR A 790 -9.57 4.94 -31.26
C TYR A 790 -8.76 3.67 -31.53
N LEU A 791 -9.38 2.66 -32.15
CA LEU A 791 -8.77 1.35 -32.40
C LEU A 791 -8.32 1.24 -33.86
N SER A 792 -7.14 0.64 -34.05
CA SER A 792 -6.56 0.30 -35.36
C SER A 792 -5.76 -1.00 -35.24
N ALA A 793 -5.19 -1.48 -36.35
CA ALA A 793 -4.29 -2.63 -36.33
C ALA A 793 -3.03 -2.39 -35.46
N ARG A 794 -2.62 -1.13 -35.24
CA ARG A 794 -1.53 -0.75 -34.34
C ARG A 794 -2.03 -0.39 -32.93
N ARG A 795 -3.17 0.30 -32.82
CA ARG A 795 -3.80 0.69 -31.55
C ARG A 795 -4.81 -0.35 -31.03
N PHE A 796 -4.37 -1.60 -30.89
CA PHE A 796 -5.21 -2.71 -30.41
C PHE A 796 -5.13 -2.90 -28.88
N ASN A 797 -4.35 -2.08 -28.18
CA ASN A 797 -4.14 -2.20 -26.74
C ASN A 797 -5.42 -2.14 -25.87
N PRO A 798 -6.52 -1.44 -26.22
CA PRO A 798 -7.71 -1.43 -25.38
C PRO A 798 -8.38 -2.81 -25.33
N VAL A 799 -8.29 -3.59 -26.42
CA VAL A 799 -8.76 -4.97 -26.48
C VAL A 799 -7.91 -5.89 -25.62
N ARG A 800 -6.58 -5.65 -25.54
CA ARG A 800 -5.70 -6.42 -24.66
C ARG A 800 -5.97 -6.15 -23.18
N VAL A 801 -6.25 -4.90 -22.81
CA VAL A 801 -6.69 -4.57 -21.45
C VAL A 801 -8.02 -5.26 -21.16
N LEU A 802 -9.01 -5.11 -22.06
CA LEU A 802 -10.31 -5.77 -21.91
C LEU A 802 -10.18 -7.29 -21.74
N ARG A 803 -9.31 -7.93 -22.54
CA ARG A 803 -9.06 -9.38 -22.45
C ARG A 803 -8.60 -9.81 -21.07
N LEU A 804 -7.75 -9.05 -20.38
CA LEU A 804 -7.35 -9.38 -19.00
C LEU A 804 -8.56 -9.47 -18.07
N TRP A 805 -9.46 -8.49 -18.14
CA TRP A 805 -10.65 -8.43 -17.30
C TRP A 805 -11.69 -9.50 -17.65
N VAL A 806 -11.84 -9.83 -18.95
CA VAL A 806 -12.73 -10.92 -19.38
C VAL A 806 -12.16 -12.29 -18.99
N ASP A 807 -10.86 -12.51 -19.16
CA ASP A 807 -10.19 -13.74 -18.73
C ASP A 807 -10.28 -13.89 -17.19
N TYR A 808 -10.17 -12.79 -16.44
CA TYR A 808 -10.37 -12.79 -14.98
C TYR A 808 -11.82 -13.10 -14.57
N ALA A 809 -12.81 -12.46 -15.21
CA ALA A 809 -14.23 -12.77 -14.96
C ALA A 809 -14.55 -14.24 -15.26
N ALA A 810 -13.93 -14.82 -16.29
CA ALA A 810 -14.05 -16.24 -16.59
C ALA A 810 -13.41 -17.14 -15.52
N LEU A 811 -12.23 -16.77 -15.01
CA LEU A 811 -11.57 -17.48 -13.90
C LEU A 811 -12.46 -17.48 -12.65
N VAL A 812 -12.87 -16.29 -12.22
CA VAL A 812 -13.73 -16.09 -11.04
C VAL A 812 -15.07 -16.81 -11.21
N GLY A 813 -15.70 -16.69 -12.39
CA GLY A 813 -16.94 -17.41 -12.70
C GLY A 813 -16.78 -18.93 -12.63
N THR A 814 -15.70 -19.46 -13.19
CA THR A 814 -15.44 -20.90 -13.21
C THR A 814 -15.18 -21.44 -11.82
N VAL A 815 -14.25 -20.83 -11.07
CA VAL A 815 -13.86 -21.31 -9.75
C VAL A 815 -14.95 -21.01 -8.72
N GLY A 816 -15.53 -19.82 -8.74
CA GLY A 816 -16.53 -19.38 -7.76
C GLY A 816 -17.84 -20.14 -7.86
N LEU A 817 -18.38 -20.32 -9.07
CA LEU A 817 -19.62 -21.09 -9.23
C LEU A 817 -19.37 -22.59 -9.07
N ALA A 818 -18.18 -23.10 -9.39
CA ALA A 818 -17.81 -24.47 -9.06
C ALA A 818 -17.80 -24.70 -7.54
N ALA A 819 -17.25 -23.76 -6.75
CA ALA A 819 -17.29 -23.83 -5.29
C ALA A 819 -18.72 -23.85 -4.74
N ALA A 820 -19.64 -23.11 -5.36
CA ALA A 820 -21.06 -23.13 -5.00
C ALA A 820 -21.75 -24.45 -5.33
N TRP A 821 -21.53 -24.99 -6.54
CA TRP A 821 -22.21 -26.20 -7.04
C TRP A 821 -21.61 -27.52 -6.56
N LEU A 822 -20.35 -27.52 -6.15
CA LEU A 822 -19.63 -28.70 -5.65
C LEU A 822 -19.19 -28.46 -4.20
N PRO A 823 -20.15 -28.35 -3.26
CA PRO A 823 -19.83 -28.07 -1.87
C PRO A 823 -18.96 -29.18 -1.28
N GLY A 824 -17.89 -28.81 -0.58
CA GLY A 824 -16.92 -29.75 0.02
C GLY A 824 -15.89 -30.38 -0.93
N ALA A 825 -15.88 -30.01 -2.22
CA ALA A 825 -14.85 -30.45 -3.17
C ALA A 825 -13.53 -29.64 -3.10
N PHE A 826 -13.47 -28.60 -2.26
CA PHE A 826 -12.40 -27.61 -2.17
C PHE A 826 -11.79 -27.54 -0.78
#